data_AF-A0A818HB37-F1
#
_entry.id   AF-A0A818HB37-F1
#
_cell.length_a   1.000
_cell.length_b   1.000
_cell.length_c   1.000
_cell.angle_alpha   90.00
_cell.angle_beta   90.00
_cell.angle_gamma   90.00
#
_symmetry.space_group_name_H-M   'P 1'
#
loop_
_entity.id
_entity.type
_entity.pdbx_description
1 polymer ?
#
loop_
_entity_poly.entity_id
_entity_poly.type
_entity_poly.pdbx_seq_one_letter_code
_entity_poly.pdbx_strand_id
1 'polypeptide(L)'
;MSNKEEHSAAAAALSTTKKPTSTSLQHDLLLYLTTHDKLNTWSYANEHNLDHQLIIGTFRSIQSIGDIISMEQQTSRSIAPTDEGKTLIASGSYEYNLFQAVPTDKGIAQSELMKLPNSNIGFAKAMNNGWLQVDKSSKPPIVKRKVDNVHDEVQDLLKRIQSLQLSDANAKEVVELKKRKLVEDVVINYFIVTKSAGFSTNISKGETELTAEMLQTGSWKTLHFKQYNFNAKGMMPSYGCLHPLLKVRSEYRQIFLEMGFTEMPTNSFVENSFWNFDALFTPQKHPARDVQDTFFLSDPAITTKLPEDYVEKVKQVHSIGAFGSIGYQSDWQLEEAQKNVLRTHTTAVSTRMLYKLAQEKTFRPAKYFSIDKVFRNENLDATHLAEFHQIEGLIADYNLTLGDLIGVLYEFFRKLGMNKLRFKPAYNPYTEPSMEVFSYHEGLKKWIEVGNSGMFRPEMLLPMGLPEDVSVIAWVRGGKLNLKGIDDDSSRSKKRKKHSSSSSSSKKQKPVIDNDEDDGEQDYVQHGGWWKVTKFHEINGNIAIEFGTNSYCHSLDNGLFCVGPTRPFGEGPEQQQILTAIRISDNKIALKSGFGKYLAINKNGLVIGRSDAIGMREHFEPVFENGNLALSASNNKFIRFNEEGDLVAMDDSATEVNFIHIRSNAKRIHEKEKRQKELPIEEQGSIRDTEINYVKKFQKFQDKKLRINPQDINQLVEAKTSGSLHEALLDRREKMKSDRYCK
;
A
#
# COMPACT_ATOMS: atom_id res chain seq x y z
N MET A 1 -66.81 30.68 30.67
CA MET A 1 -65.54 30.35 29.99
C MET A 1 -64.90 29.21 30.78
N SER A 2 -65.43 27.99 30.73
CA SER A 2 -65.40 27.01 29.61
C SER A 2 -63.98 26.55 29.28
N ASN A 3 -63.70 25.32 29.73
CA ASN A 3 -63.01 24.25 29.03
C ASN A 3 -61.71 24.56 28.30
N LYS A 4 -60.58 24.16 28.89
CA LYS A 4 -59.41 23.66 28.14
C LYS A 4 -58.32 22.97 28.97
N GLU A 5 -58.62 22.08 29.92
CA GLU A 5 -57.55 21.28 30.58
C GLU A 5 -57.79 19.77 30.74
N GLU A 6 -58.89 19.18 30.23
CA GLU A 6 -59.17 17.75 30.44
C GLU A 6 -58.95 16.79 29.25
N HIS A 7 -58.37 17.23 28.13
CA HIS A 7 -58.25 16.36 26.93
C HIS A 7 -56.84 15.97 26.47
N SER A 8 -55.77 16.24 27.22
CA SER A 8 -54.40 15.84 26.81
C SER A 8 -53.85 14.58 27.51
N ALA A 9 -54.50 14.08 28.56
CA ALA A 9 -53.94 13.00 29.39
C ALA A 9 -54.35 11.56 28.96
N ALA A 10 -55.24 11.40 27.98
CA ALA A 10 -55.80 10.08 27.62
C ALA A 10 -55.20 9.44 26.34
N ALA A 11 -54.26 10.10 25.64
CA ALA A 11 -53.69 9.58 24.39
C ALA A 11 -52.27 9.02 24.51
N ALA A 12 -51.64 9.08 25.69
CA ALA A 12 -50.25 8.64 25.90
C ALA A 12 -50.11 7.25 26.57
N ALA A 13 -51.19 6.46 26.64
CA ALA A 13 -51.21 5.17 27.35
C ALA A 13 -51.13 3.92 26.46
N LEU A 14 -50.81 4.05 25.17
CA LEU A 14 -50.71 2.92 24.23
C LEU A 14 -49.50 3.05 23.30
N SER A 15 -48.28 2.87 23.84
CA SER A 15 -47.09 2.44 23.08
C SER A 15 -45.85 2.44 24.00
N THR A 16 -45.74 1.46 24.90
CA THR A 16 -44.45 1.10 25.51
C THR A 16 -44.30 -0.42 25.58
N THR A 17 -44.12 -1.06 24.42
CA THR A 17 -43.58 -2.43 24.37
C THR A 17 -42.08 -2.36 24.68
N LYS A 18 -41.73 -2.61 25.95
CA LYS A 18 -40.33 -2.87 26.35
C LYS A 18 -39.79 -4.03 25.50
N LYS A 19 -38.66 -3.83 24.82
CA LYS A 19 -37.89 -4.93 24.22
C LYS A 19 -37.53 -5.94 25.32
N PRO A 20 -37.81 -7.25 25.16
CA PRO A 20 -37.45 -8.25 26.16
C PRO A 20 -35.93 -8.31 26.33
N THR A 21 -35.47 -8.45 27.57
CA THR A 21 -34.05 -8.70 27.88
C THR A 21 -33.68 -10.13 27.44
N SER A 22 -32.43 -10.40 27.06
CA SER A 22 -32.04 -11.70 26.48
C SER A 22 -32.35 -12.90 27.39
N THR A 23 -32.33 -12.70 28.71
CA THR A 23 -32.68 -13.71 29.70
C THR A 23 -34.17 -14.02 29.74
N SER A 24 -35.06 -13.04 29.45
CA SER A 24 -36.51 -13.30 29.39
C SER A 24 -36.84 -14.12 28.15
N LEU A 25 -36.26 -13.78 26.99
CA LEU A 25 -36.50 -14.50 25.75
C LEU A 25 -36.03 -15.97 25.82
N GLN A 26 -34.91 -16.25 26.50
CA GLN A 26 -34.47 -17.62 26.76
C GLN A 26 -35.50 -18.44 27.54
N HIS A 27 -36.04 -17.84 28.61
CA HIS A 27 -37.04 -18.49 29.43
C HIS A 27 -38.35 -18.71 28.67
N ASP A 28 -38.81 -17.71 27.92
CA ASP A 28 -40.05 -17.76 27.14
C ASP A 28 -39.99 -18.84 26.04
N LEU A 29 -38.85 -18.96 25.35
CA LEU A 29 -38.63 -19.99 24.32
C LEU A 29 -38.57 -21.41 24.91
N LEU A 30 -37.93 -21.59 26.08
CA LEU A 30 -37.95 -22.87 26.78
C LEU A 30 -39.34 -23.23 27.29
N LEU A 31 -40.09 -22.25 27.81
CA LEU A 31 -41.47 -22.45 28.24
C LEU A 31 -42.36 -22.85 27.05
N TYR A 32 -42.19 -22.25 25.88
CA TYR A 32 -42.92 -22.65 24.68
C TYR A 32 -42.65 -24.11 24.28
N LEU A 33 -41.40 -24.58 24.42
CA LEU A 33 -41.04 -25.99 24.18
C LEU A 33 -41.57 -26.96 25.25
N THR A 34 -42.02 -26.47 26.42
CA THR A 34 -42.74 -27.32 27.38
C THR A 34 -44.12 -27.70 26.86
N THR A 35 -44.80 -26.78 26.18
CA THR A 35 -46.18 -26.95 25.68
C THR A 35 -46.24 -27.48 24.25
N HIS A 36 -45.14 -27.40 23.49
CA HIS A 36 -45.06 -27.84 22.09
C HIS A 36 -43.87 -28.79 21.88
N ASP A 37 -44.07 -29.86 21.10
CA ASP A 37 -43.01 -30.86 20.87
C ASP A 37 -41.88 -30.39 19.95
N LYS A 38 -42.18 -29.46 19.06
CA LYS A 38 -41.21 -28.85 18.14
C LYS A 38 -41.51 -27.37 17.94
N LEU A 39 -40.46 -26.58 17.80
CA LEU A 39 -40.55 -25.17 17.44
C LEU A 39 -39.82 -24.94 16.10
N ASN A 40 -40.51 -24.34 15.14
CA ASN A 40 -39.90 -23.81 13.93
C ASN A 40 -39.47 -22.36 14.18
N THR A 41 -38.16 -22.11 14.18
CA THR A 41 -37.61 -20.77 14.50
C THR A 41 -38.11 -19.66 13.57
N TRP A 42 -38.42 -19.96 12.31
CA TRP A 42 -38.93 -18.97 11.36
C TRP A 42 -40.41 -18.67 11.57
N SER A 43 -41.23 -19.72 11.73
CA SER A 43 -42.66 -19.56 12.01
C SER A 43 -42.90 -18.82 13.32
N TYR A 44 -42.15 -19.18 14.37
CA TYR A 44 -42.23 -18.53 15.68
C TYR A 44 -41.78 -17.06 15.61
N ALA A 45 -40.70 -16.75 14.90
CA ALA A 45 -40.24 -15.38 14.68
C ALA A 45 -41.34 -14.51 14.03
N ASN A 46 -42.00 -15.04 13.00
CA ASN A 46 -43.06 -14.31 12.29
C ASN A 46 -44.34 -14.17 13.12
N GLU A 47 -44.76 -15.22 13.83
CA GLU A 47 -45.96 -15.20 14.69
C GLU A 47 -45.84 -14.19 15.83
N HIS A 48 -44.65 -14.08 16.41
CA HIS A 48 -44.37 -13.18 17.54
C HIS A 48 -43.74 -11.84 17.14
N ASN A 49 -43.58 -11.57 15.84
CA ASN A 49 -42.95 -10.36 15.29
C ASN A 49 -41.56 -10.06 15.91
N LEU A 50 -40.73 -11.10 16.00
CA LEU A 50 -39.38 -11.06 16.57
C LEU A 50 -38.33 -11.26 15.47
N ASP A 51 -37.15 -10.68 15.66
CA ASP A 51 -36.01 -10.91 14.76
C ASP A 51 -35.58 -12.39 14.81
N HIS A 52 -35.58 -13.05 13.65
CA HIS A 52 -35.18 -14.44 13.51
C HIS A 52 -33.73 -14.69 13.96
N GLN A 53 -32.82 -13.73 13.73
CA GLN A 53 -31.43 -13.86 14.18
C GLN A 53 -31.30 -13.87 15.70
N LEU A 54 -32.15 -13.11 16.39
CA LEU A 54 -32.19 -13.09 17.85
C LEU A 54 -32.62 -14.45 18.40
N ILE A 55 -33.64 -15.07 17.80
CA ILE A 55 -34.12 -16.41 18.20
C ILE A 55 -33.05 -17.48 17.95
N ILE A 56 -32.38 -17.45 16.78
CA ILE A 56 -31.28 -18.38 16.48
C ILE A 56 -30.12 -18.21 17.48
N GLY A 57 -29.70 -16.96 17.75
CA GLY A 57 -28.65 -16.66 18.71
C GLY A 57 -29.01 -17.14 20.12
N THR A 58 -30.28 -17.01 20.50
CA THR A 58 -30.81 -17.45 21.79
C THR A 58 -30.76 -18.97 21.93
N PHE A 59 -31.25 -19.72 20.93
CA PHE A 59 -31.18 -21.19 20.95
C PHE A 59 -29.74 -21.72 20.89
N ARG A 60 -28.84 -21.08 20.14
CA ARG A 60 -27.40 -21.43 20.17
C ARG A 60 -26.78 -21.22 21.55
N SER A 61 -27.17 -20.15 22.24
CA SER A 61 -26.74 -19.92 23.62
C SER A 61 -27.24 -21.02 24.55
N ILE A 62 -28.50 -21.45 24.43
CA ILE A 62 -29.05 -22.57 25.22
C ILE A 62 -28.32 -23.88 24.91
N GLN A 63 -28.09 -24.17 23.62
CA GLN A 63 -27.35 -25.36 23.18
C GLN A 63 -25.91 -25.39 23.71
N SER A 64 -25.27 -24.23 23.91
CA SER A 64 -23.91 -24.15 24.44
C SER A 64 -23.77 -24.50 25.93
N ILE A 65 -24.89 -24.53 26.66
CA ILE A 65 -24.90 -24.77 28.11
C ILE A 65 -24.94 -26.27 28.42
N GLY A 66 -25.42 -27.09 27.48
CA GLY A 66 -25.45 -28.55 27.59
C GLY A 66 -26.50 -29.17 26.67
N ASP A 67 -26.79 -30.44 26.91
CA ASP A 67 -27.82 -31.19 26.18
C ASP A 67 -29.24 -30.86 26.67
N ILE A 68 -29.67 -29.61 26.47
CA ILE A 68 -31.01 -29.12 26.85
C ILE A 68 -31.99 -29.20 25.66
N ILE A 69 -31.50 -28.89 24.45
CA ILE A 69 -32.28 -28.87 23.21
C ILE A 69 -31.48 -29.46 22.06
N SER A 70 -32.19 -30.04 21.08
CA SER A 70 -31.63 -30.43 19.79
C SER A 70 -32.09 -29.47 18.70
N MET A 71 -31.18 -29.07 17.81
CA MET A 71 -31.44 -28.14 16.71
C MET A 71 -31.08 -28.81 15.38
N GLU A 72 -32.08 -29.04 14.53
CA GLU A 72 -31.89 -29.53 13.17
C GLU A 72 -32.04 -28.37 12.17
N GLN A 73 -31.04 -28.17 11.31
CA GLN A 73 -31.10 -27.13 10.29
C GLN A 73 -31.93 -27.59 9.10
N GLN A 74 -32.86 -26.74 8.67
CA GLN A 74 -33.63 -26.91 7.46
C GLN A 74 -33.56 -25.64 6.58
N THR A 75 -33.80 -25.81 5.29
CA THR A 75 -33.75 -24.73 4.32
C THR A 75 -35.04 -24.74 3.50
N SER A 76 -35.77 -23.63 3.51
CA SER A 76 -36.86 -23.38 2.56
C SER A 76 -36.33 -22.54 1.40
N ARG A 77 -36.73 -22.88 0.17
CA ARG A 77 -36.42 -22.10 -1.03
C ARG A 77 -37.73 -21.69 -1.68
N SER A 78 -37.92 -20.39 -1.84
CA SER A 78 -39.05 -19.82 -2.56
C SER A 78 -38.55 -18.80 -3.57
N ILE A 79 -39.31 -18.54 -4.62
CA ILE A 79 -39.00 -17.52 -5.61
C ILE A 79 -39.85 -16.30 -5.31
N ALA A 80 -39.23 -15.12 -5.25
CA ALA A 80 -39.94 -13.87 -5.03
C ALA A 80 -39.58 -12.84 -6.12
N PRO A 81 -40.48 -11.89 -6.45
CA PRO A 81 -40.15 -10.77 -7.31
C PRO A 81 -39.11 -9.86 -6.63
N THR A 82 -38.10 -9.43 -7.40
CA THR A 82 -37.17 -8.37 -6.98
C THR A 82 -37.91 -7.03 -6.90
N ASP A 83 -37.28 -5.98 -6.33
CA ASP A 83 -37.93 -4.67 -6.26
C ASP A 83 -38.27 -4.11 -7.65
N GLU A 84 -37.43 -4.35 -8.65
CA GLU A 84 -37.72 -4.05 -10.06
C GLU A 84 -38.92 -4.88 -10.58
N GLY A 85 -38.96 -6.18 -10.26
CA GLY A 85 -40.09 -7.05 -10.58
C GLY A 85 -41.42 -6.57 -9.97
N LYS A 86 -41.40 -6.09 -8.72
CA LYS A 86 -42.58 -5.51 -8.05
C LYS A 86 -43.05 -4.23 -8.76
N THR A 87 -42.13 -3.39 -9.23
CA THR A 87 -42.48 -2.22 -10.05
C THR A 87 -43.18 -2.64 -11.34
N LEU A 88 -42.65 -3.63 -12.06
CA LEU A 88 -43.26 -4.14 -13.30
C LEU A 88 -44.64 -4.76 -13.09
N ILE A 89 -44.90 -5.39 -11.94
CA ILE A 89 -46.23 -5.88 -11.58
C ILE A 89 -47.26 -4.74 -11.59
N ALA A 90 -46.89 -3.56 -11.08
CA ALA A 90 -47.76 -2.39 -11.03
C ALA A 90 -47.81 -1.63 -12.37
N SER A 91 -46.67 -1.48 -13.06
CA SER A 91 -46.54 -0.58 -14.22
C SER A 91 -46.62 -1.26 -15.59
N GLY A 92 -46.64 -2.59 -15.67
CA GLY A 92 -46.44 -3.33 -16.93
C GLY A 92 -44.96 -3.47 -17.30
N SER A 93 -44.64 -4.46 -18.14
CA SER A 93 -43.27 -4.74 -18.60
C SER A 93 -42.71 -3.65 -19.51
N TYR A 94 -41.39 -3.53 -19.58
CA TYR A 94 -40.73 -2.50 -20.39
C TYR A 94 -41.09 -2.60 -21.87
N GLU A 95 -41.15 -3.81 -22.43
CA GLU A 95 -41.55 -4.07 -23.80
C GLU A 95 -43.02 -3.70 -24.07
N TYR A 96 -43.92 -3.96 -23.12
CA TYR A 96 -45.34 -3.63 -23.24
C TYR A 96 -45.57 -2.12 -23.18
N ASN A 97 -44.95 -1.44 -22.20
CA ASN A 97 -45.04 0.01 -22.04
C ASN A 97 -44.48 0.76 -23.26
N LEU A 98 -43.40 0.24 -23.84
CA LEU A 98 -42.78 0.82 -25.02
C LEU A 98 -43.61 0.60 -26.28
N PHE A 99 -44.30 -0.55 -26.41
CA PHE A 99 -45.31 -0.76 -27.46
C PHE A 99 -46.49 0.20 -27.31
N GLN A 100 -47.01 0.38 -26.09
CA GLN A 100 -48.13 1.29 -25.82
C GLN A 100 -47.79 2.75 -26.13
N ALA A 101 -46.53 3.16 -25.95
CA ALA A 101 -46.06 4.51 -26.26
C ALA A 101 -45.95 4.82 -27.77
N VAL A 102 -45.95 3.82 -28.66
CA VAL A 102 -45.96 4.03 -30.12
C VAL A 102 -47.40 4.30 -30.58
N PRO A 103 -47.72 5.42 -31.25
CA PRO A 103 -49.09 5.67 -31.73
C PRO A 103 -49.49 4.71 -32.87
N THR A 104 -50.79 4.42 -32.99
CA THR A 104 -51.35 3.52 -34.02
C THR A 104 -51.31 4.12 -35.42
N ASP A 105 -51.46 5.45 -35.53
CA ASP A 105 -51.77 6.10 -36.80
C ASP A 105 -50.53 6.74 -37.46
N LYS A 106 -49.53 7.09 -36.64
CA LYS A 106 -48.25 7.67 -37.05
C LYS A 106 -47.15 7.12 -36.14
N GLY A 107 -46.14 6.49 -36.72
CA GLY A 107 -44.99 6.01 -35.96
C GLY A 107 -44.29 7.16 -35.21
N ILE A 108 -43.52 6.81 -34.18
CA ILE A 108 -42.78 7.76 -33.35
C ILE A 108 -41.30 7.76 -33.74
N ALA A 109 -40.62 8.90 -33.65
CA ALA A 109 -39.18 8.95 -33.87
C ALA A 109 -38.47 8.06 -32.85
N GLN A 110 -37.54 7.21 -33.29
CA GLN A 110 -36.81 6.31 -32.41
C GLN A 110 -36.14 7.10 -31.27
N SER A 111 -35.54 8.26 -31.58
CA SER A 111 -34.91 9.15 -30.59
C SER A 111 -35.85 9.63 -29.48
N GLU A 112 -37.16 9.73 -29.72
CA GLU A 112 -38.14 10.12 -28.71
C GLU A 112 -38.58 8.93 -27.87
N LEU A 113 -38.76 7.76 -28.50
CA LEU A 113 -39.10 6.52 -27.82
C LEU A 113 -37.98 6.05 -26.87
N MET A 114 -36.72 6.32 -27.23
CA MET A 114 -35.56 6.00 -26.40
C MET A 114 -35.40 6.89 -25.16
N LYS A 115 -36.19 7.98 -25.01
CA LYS A 115 -36.17 8.83 -23.81
C LYS A 115 -36.93 8.22 -22.62
N LEU A 116 -37.74 7.19 -22.85
CA LEU A 116 -38.45 6.48 -21.77
C LEU A 116 -37.47 5.70 -20.88
N PRO A 117 -37.74 5.56 -19.57
CA PRO A 117 -36.90 4.78 -18.67
C PRO A 117 -36.85 3.31 -19.11
N ASN A 118 -35.64 2.73 -19.10
CA ASN A 118 -35.36 1.35 -19.54
C ASN A 118 -35.79 1.04 -20.99
N SER A 119 -35.85 2.07 -21.84
CA SER A 119 -36.24 1.99 -23.25
C SER A 119 -35.34 1.09 -24.10
N ASN A 120 -34.04 1.04 -23.84
CA ASN A 120 -33.10 0.14 -24.51
C ASN A 120 -33.50 -1.34 -24.37
N ILE A 121 -33.87 -1.75 -23.16
CA ILE A 121 -34.24 -3.12 -22.82
C ILE A 121 -35.62 -3.45 -23.42
N GLY A 122 -36.59 -2.56 -23.22
CA GLY A 122 -37.95 -2.71 -23.77
C GLY A 122 -37.97 -2.75 -25.29
N PHE A 123 -37.19 -1.91 -25.97
CA PHE A 123 -37.12 -1.83 -27.43
C PHE A 123 -36.49 -3.08 -28.04
N ALA A 124 -35.38 -3.57 -27.49
CA ALA A 124 -34.73 -4.80 -27.96
C ALA A 124 -35.67 -6.02 -27.86
N LYS A 125 -36.43 -6.13 -26.76
CA LYS A 125 -37.35 -7.25 -26.54
C LYS A 125 -38.63 -7.12 -27.36
N ALA A 126 -39.19 -5.93 -27.50
CA ALA A 126 -40.33 -5.67 -28.38
C ALA A 126 -39.99 -5.94 -29.86
N MET A 127 -38.76 -5.64 -30.29
CA MET A 127 -38.27 -6.02 -31.63
C MET A 127 -38.10 -7.53 -31.78
N ASN A 128 -37.55 -8.22 -30.77
CA ASN A 128 -37.36 -9.68 -30.80
C ASN A 128 -38.69 -10.45 -30.78
N ASN A 129 -39.69 -9.94 -30.05
CA ASN A 129 -41.05 -10.47 -30.02
C ASN A 129 -41.87 -10.10 -31.29
N GLY A 130 -41.29 -9.31 -32.20
CA GLY A 130 -41.93 -8.89 -33.44
C GLY A 130 -43.07 -7.89 -33.26
N TRP A 131 -43.10 -7.14 -32.15
CA TRP A 131 -44.15 -6.17 -31.84
C TRP A 131 -43.96 -4.83 -32.58
N LEU A 132 -42.71 -4.46 -32.85
CA LEU A 132 -42.32 -3.19 -33.46
C LEU A 132 -41.58 -3.40 -34.79
N GLN A 133 -41.63 -2.39 -35.66
CA GLN A 133 -40.90 -2.31 -36.92
C GLN A 133 -40.23 -0.94 -37.06
N VAL A 134 -38.98 -0.92 -37.51
CA VAL A 134 -38.22 0.33 -37.73
C VAL A 134 -38.17 0.66 -39.21
N ASP A 135 -38.64 1.85 -39.55
CA ASP A 135 -38.54 2.45 -40.87
C ASP A 135 -37.29 3.33 -40.92
N LYS A 136 -36.27 2.88 -41.67
CA LYS A 136 -34.97 3.56 -41.81
C LYS A 136 -34.94 4.58 -42.96
N SER A 137 -36.05 4.75 -43.68
CA SER A 137 -36.14 5.69 -44.80
C SER A 137 -36.20 7.16 -44.35
N SER A 138 -36.62 7.41 -43.11
CA SER A 138 -36.64 8.72 -42.46
C SER A 138 -35.38 8.96 -41.60
N LYS A 139 -34.90 10.22 -41.53
CA LYS A 139 -33.86 10.66 -40.58
C LYS A 139 -34.45 11.71 -39.63
N PRO A 140 -34.65 11.41 -38.33
CA PRO A 140 -34.35 10.15 -37.63
C PRO A 140 -35.28 8.97 -38.01
N PRO A 141 -34.85 7.71 -37.78
CA PRO A 141 -35.67 6.53 -38.07
C PRO A 141 -36.96 6.51 -37.24
N ILE A 142 -38.05 6.06 -37.86
CA ILE A 142 -39.38 6.02 -37.25
C ILE A 142 -39.72 4.59 -36.85
N VAL A 143 -40.23 4.40 -35.63
CA VAL A 143 -40.72 3.12 -35.10
C VAL A 143 -42.23 3.05 -35.26
N LYS A 144 -42.74 1.98 -35.87
CA LYS A 144 -44.17 1.70 -36.04
C LYS A 144 -44.53 0.39 -35.33
N ARG A 145 -45.78 0.26 -34.91
CA ARG A 145 -46.31 -1.03 -34.44
C ARG A 145 -46.42 -1.98 -35.63
N LYS A 146 -45.97 -3.22 -35.45
CA LYS A 146 -46.11 -4.29 -36.45
C LYS A 146 -47.40 -5.09 -36.26
N VAL A 147 -47.94 -5.06 -35.04
CA VAL A 147 -49.17 -5.73 -34.61
C VAL A 147 -50.06 -4.73 -33.89
N ASP A 148 -51.38 -4.89 -33.98
CA ASP A 148 -52.33 -3.92 -33.40
C ASP A 148 -52.42 -4.02 -31.88
N ASN A 149 -52.38 -5.24 -31.34
CA ASN A 149 -52.50 -5.54 -29.91
C ASN A 149 -51.46 -6.57 -29.46
N VAL A 150 -50.96 -6.41 -28.24
CA VAL A 150 -50.03 -7.34 -27.58
C VAL A 150 -50.51 -7.61 -26.16
N HIS A 151 -50.13 -8.76 -25.60
CA HIS A 151 -50.45 -9.15 -24.23
C HIS A 151 -49.17 -9.17 -23.37
N ASP A 152 -49.25 -8.64 -22.15
CA ASP A 152 -48.11 -8.54 -21.24
C ASP A 152 -47.91 -9.82 -20.42
N GLU A 153 -47.39 -10.85 -21.08
CA GLU A 153 -47.12 -12.16 -20.47
C GLU A 153 -46.15 -12.07 -19.28
N VAL A 154 -45.24 -11.09 -19.29
CA VAL A 154 -44.23 -10.88 -18.26
C VAL A 154 -44.85 -10.35 -16.98
N GLN A 155 -45.74 -9.36 -17.08
CA GLN A 155 -46.47 -8.84 -15.93
C GLN A 155 -47.39 -9.91 -15.31
N ASP A 156 -48.08 -10.69 -16.13
CA ASP A 156 -48.97 -11.75 -15.64
C ASP A 156 -48.20 -12.88 -14.95
N LEU A 157 -47.03 -13.23 -15.46
CA LEU A 157 -46.15 -14.22 -14.82
C LEU A 157 -45.60 -13.71 -13.48
N LEU A 158 -45.21 -12.43 -13.39
CA LEU A 158 -44.77 -11.82 -12.13
C LEU A 158 -45.91 -11.75 -11.10
N LYS A 159 -47.15 -11.45 -11.51
CA LYS A 159 -48.34 -11.49 -10.64
C LYS A 159 -48.61 -12.89 -10.10
N ARG A 160 -48.45 -13.94 -10.91
CA ARG A 160 -48.58 -15.34 -10.48
C ARG A 160 -47.50 -15.77 -9.49
N ILE A 161 -46.26 -15.30 -9.69
CA ILE A 161 -45.15 -15.52 -8.75
C ILE A 161 -45.43 -14.82 -7.41
N GLN A 162 -45.98 -13.59 -7.44
CA GLN A 162 -46.36 -12.86 -6.22
C GLN A 162 -47.52 -13.52 -5.46
N SER A 163 -48.51 -14.08 -6.16
CA SER A 163 -49.65 -14.78 -5.54
C SER A 163 -49.38 -16.25 -5.17
N LEU A 164 -48.13 -16.73 -5.35
CA LEU A 164 -47.69 -18.11 -5.09
C LEU A 164 -48.47 -19.17 -5.89
N GLN A 165 -49.04 -18.80 -7.03
CA GLN A 165 -49.79 -19.68 -7.94
C GLN A 165 -48.88 -20.16 -9.08
N LEU A 166 -47.85 -20.93 -8.75
CA LEU A 166 -46.92 -21.51 -9.72
C LEU A 166 -47.28 -22.98 -10.02
N SER A 167 -47.27 -23.34 -11.30
CA SER A 167 -47.39 -24.72 -11.77
C SER A 167 -46.08 -25.15 -12.45
N ASP A 168 -45.80 -26.46 -12.52
CA ASP A 168 -44.59 -27.00 -13.19
C ASP A 168 -44.47 -26.58 -14.66
N ALA A 169 -45.57 -26.17 -15.29
CA ALA A 169 -45.61 -25.65 -16.65
C ALA A 169 -44.89 -24.31 -16.84
N ASN A 170 -44.59 -23.57 -15.75
CA ASN A 170 -43.97 -22.23 -15.81
C ASN A 170 -42.45 -22.21 -15.56
N ALA A 171 -41.81 -23.37 -15.44
CA ALA A 171 -40.41 -23.47 -15.03
C ALA A 171 -39.42 -22.82 -16.03
N LYS A 172 -39.72 -22.85 -17.34
CA LYS A 172 -38.84 -22.27 -18.38
C LYS A 172 -38.89 -20.74 -18.35
N GLU A 173 -40.07 -20.19 -18.16
CA GLU A 173 -40.32 -18.75 -18.14
C GLU A 173 -39.78 -18.11 -16.86
N VAL A 174 -39.84 -18.83 -15.73
CA VAL A 174 -39.20 -18.40 -14.47
C VAL A 174 -37.68 -18.33 -14.59
N VAL A 175 -37.03 -19.25 -15.32
CA VAL A 175 -35.59 -19.18 -15.60
C VAL A 175 -35.24 -17.95 -16.44
N GLU A 176 -36.11 -17.57 -17.38
CA GLU A 176 -35.94 -16.34 -18.15
C GLU A 176 -36.09 -15.09 -17.27
N LEU A 177 -37.09 -15.04 -16.39
CA LEU A 177 -37.25 -13.93 -15.43
C LEU A 177 -36.06 -13.80 -14.46
N LYS A 178 -35.47 -14.92 -14.03
CA LYS A 178 -34.23 -14.91 -13.22
C LYS A 178 -33.04 -14.33 -13.99
N LYS A 179 -32.86 -14.70 -15.26
CA LYS A 179 -31.83 -14.10 -16.13
C LYS A 179 -32.03 -12.60 -16.32
N ARG A 180 -33.30 -12.17 -16.34
CA ARG A 180 -33.69 -10.75 -16.42
C ARG A 180 -33.58 -10.01 -15.08
N LYS A 181 -33.18 -10.67 -13.98
CA LYS A 181 -33.11 -10.10 -12.61
C LYS A 181 -34.46 -9.58 -12.09
N LEU A 182 -35.58 -10.06 -12.63
CA LEU A 182 -36.93 -9.65 -12.20
C LEU A 182 -37.47 -10.49 -11.04
N VAL A 183 -36.87 -11.66 -10.81
CA VAL A 183 -37.18 -12.54 -9.68
C VAL A 183 -35.89 -13.14 -9.12
N GLU A 184 -35.89 -13.45 -7.84
CA GLU A 184 -34.74 -13.99 -7.12
C GLU A 184 -35.12 -15.21 -6.28
N ASP A 185 -34.13 -16.04 -5.98
CA ASP A 185 -34.28 -17.17 -5.05
C ASP A 185 -34.14 -16.66 -3.61
N VAL A 186 -35.24 -16.70 -2.87
CA VAL A 186 -35.26 -16.42 -1.43
C VAL A 186 -34.99 -17.73 -0.70
N VAL A 187 -33.79 -17.84 -0.14
CA VAL A 187 -33.36 -18.99 0.66
C VAL A 187 -33.45 -18.64 2.13
N ILE A 188 -34.35 -19.30 2.86
CA ILE A 188 -34.54 -19.10 4.29
C ILE A 188 -34.00 -20.32 5.01
N ASN A 189 -32.92 -20.12 5.78
CA ASN A 189 -32.36 -21.14 6.66
C ASN A 189 -32.98 -20.99 8.06
N TYR A 190 -33.65 -22.03 8.53
CA TYR A 190 -34.28 -22.06 9.85
C TYR A 190 -33.96 -23.36 10.56
N PHE A 191 -34.17 -23.38 11.87
CA PHE A 191 -33.99 -24.56 12.70
C PHE A 191 -35.33 -25.09 13.19
N ILE A 192 -35.45 -26.42 13.22
CA ILE A 192 -36.45 -27.13 14.02
C ILE A 192 -35.81 -27.48 15.35
N VAL A 193 -36.35 -26.91 16.42
CA VAL A 193 -35.86 -27.12 17.78
C VAL A 193 -36.75 -28.11 18.50
N THR A 194 -36.15 -29.13 19.12
CA THR A 194 -36.83 -30.17 19.89
C THR A 194 -36.20 -30.33 21.28
N LYS A 195 -36.98 -30.85 22.23
CA LYS A 195 -36.51 -31.21 23.58
C LYS A 195 -35.49 -32.35 23.48
N SER A 196 -34.36 -32.24 24.17
CA SER A 196 -33.42 -33.37 24.32
C SER A 196 -33.50 -34.00 25.73
N ALA A 197 -32.66 -34.99 26.01
CA ALA A 197 -32.77 -35.81 27.23
C ALA A 197 -32.56 -35.00 28.53
N GLY A 198 -31.80 -33.90 28.48
CA GLY A 198 -31.53 -32.99 29.60
C GLY A 198 -32.40 -31.73 29.62
N PHE A 199 -33.57 -31.74 28.98
CA PHE A 199 -34.44 -30.56 28.91
C PHE A 199 -34.86 -30.06 30.31
N SER A 200 -34.58 -28.78 30.58
CA SER A 200 -34.93 -28.08 31.82
C SER A 200 -35.29 -26.63 31.50
N THR A 201 -36.29 -26.09 32.21
CA THR A 201 -36.67 -24.67 32.14
C THR A 201 -35.77 -23.77 32.99
N ASN A 202 -35.02 -24.36 33.92
CA ASN A 202 -34.04 -23.67 34.76
C ASN A 202 -32.63 -23.99 34.26
N ILE A 203 -32.00 -22.99 33.64
CA ILE A 203 -30.64 -23.06 33.14
C ILE A 203 -29.67 -22.66 34.28
N SER A 204 -29.02 -23.63 34.92
CA SER A 204 -27.89 -23.33 35.81
C SER A 204 -26.62 -23.15 34.97
N LYS A 205 -25.93 -22.02 35.14
CA LYS A 205 -24.59 -21.84 34.56
C LYS A 205 -23.61 -22.69 35.36
N GLY A 206 -22.91 -23.60 34.69
CA GLY A 206 -21.83 -24.37 35.32
C GLY A 206 -20.70 -23.46 35.82
N GLU A 207 -20.07 -23.84 36.92
CA GLU A 207 -18.95 -23.10 37.50
C GLU A 207 -17.75 -23.09 36.54
N THR A 208 -17.03 -21.98 36.49
CA THR A 208 -15.93 -21.79 35.51
C THR A 208 -14.57 -22.08 36.11
N GLU A 209 -14.39 -21.77 37.38
CA GLU A 209 -13.12 -21.92 38.09
C GLU A 209 -13.33 -22.54 39.47
N LEU A 210 -12.32 -23.25 39.95
CA LEU A 210 -12.30 -23.80 41.29
C LEU A 210 -11.86 -22.71 42.27
N THR A 211 -12.68 -22.40 43.27
CA THR A 211 -12.34 -21.39 44.29
C THR A 211 -11.81 -22.03 45.57
N ALA A 212 -11.09 -21.24 46.38
CA ALA A 212 -10.58 -21.68 47.68
C ALA A 212 -11.73 -22.09 48.64
N GLU A 213 -12.86 -21.41 48.59
CA GLU A 213 -14.05 -21.71 49.42
C GLU A 213 -14.71 -23.02 49.01
N MET A 214 -14.77 -23.32 47.71
CA MET A 214 -15.28 -24.60 47.22
C MET A 214 -14.43 -25.76 47.74
N LEU A 215 -13.10 -25.60 47.73
CA LEU A 215 -12.16 -26.58 48.27
C LEU A 215 -12.35 -26.82 49.77
N GLN A 216 -12.57 -25.74 50.54
CA GLN A 216 -12.78 -25.82 51.99
C GLN A 216 -14.13 -26.45 52.37
N THR A 217 -15.20 -26.14 51.64
CA THR A 217 -16.56 -26.63 51.91
C THR A 217 -16.84 -28.01 51.29
N GLY A 218 -16.00 -28.46 50.35
CA GLY A 218 -16.20 -29.71 49.62
C GLY A 218 -17.28 -29.64 48.53
N SER A 219 -17.86 -28.46 48.27
CA SER A 219 -18.96 -28.25 47.31
C SER A 219 -18.54 -28.52 45.85
N TRP A 220 -17.25 -28.42 45.52
CA TRP A 220 -16.74 -28.75 44.18
C TRP A 220 -17.03 -30.19 43.74
N LYS A 221 -17.23 -31.13 44.68
CA LYS A 221 -17.53 -32.53 44.36
C LYS A 221 -18.91 -32.72 43.72
N THR A 222 -19.83 -31.80 43.99
CA THR A 222 -21.23 -31.88 43.54
C THR A 222 -21.56 -30.87 42.44
N LEU A 223 -20.68 -29.89 42.18
CA LEU A 223 -20.87 -28.85 41.18
C LEU A 223 -20.40 -29.31 39.79
N HIS A 224 -21.12 -28.89 38.76
CA HIS A 224 -20.75 -29.16 37.36
C HIS A 224 -19.91 -28.00 36.81
N PHE A 225 -18.67 -28.29 36.39
CA PHE A 225 -17.76 -27.30 35.81
C PHE A 225 -17.88 -27.23 34.30
N LYS A 226 -17.75 -26.02 33.75
CA LYS A 226 -17.63 -25.83 32.30
C LYS A 226 -16.32 -26.45 31.79
N GLN A 227 -16.36 -27.18 30.68
CA GLN A 227 -15.14 -27.72 30.06
C GLN A 227 -14.21 -26.59 29.61
N TYR A 228 -12.93 -26.73 29.94
CA TYR A 228 -11.88 -25.80 29.51
C TYR A 228 -11.60 -25.96 28.02
N ASN A 229 -11.56 -24.85 27.28
CA ASN A 229 -11.30 -24.87 25.84
C ASN A 229 -9.79 -24.93 25.57
N PHE A 230 -9.23 -26.14 25.42
CA PHE A 230 -7.82 -26.36 25.08
C PHE A 230 -7.42 -25.90 23.68
N ASN A 231 -8.38 -25.58 22.80
CA ASN A 231 -8.10 -25.04 21.48
C ASN A 231 -7.92 -23.51 21.49
N ALA A 232 -8.21 -22.84 22.61
CA ALA A 232 -7.96 -21.42 22.76
C ALA A 232 -6.49 -21.16 23.10
N LYS A 233 -5.95 -20.03 22.61
CA LYS A 233 -4.65 -19.55 23.09
C LYS A 233 -4.80 -19.17 24.55
N GLY A 234 -3.87 -19.65 25.39
CA GLY A 234 -3.79 -19.26 26.78
C GLY A 234 -3.48 -17.76 26.94
N MET A 235 -3.67 -17.25 28.15
CA MET A 235 -3.24 -15.89 28.47
C MET A 235 -1.71 -15.84 28.46
N MET A 236 -1.15 -15.00 27.59
CA MET A 236 0.29 -14.79 27.56
C MET A 236 0.70 -14.03 28.84
N PRO A 237 1.69 -14.54 29.60
CA PRO A 237 2.15 -13.84 30.80
C PRO A 237 2.76 -12.50 30.42
N SER A 238 2.69 -11.52 31.32
CA SER A 238 3.42 -10.27 31.15
C SER A 238 4.92 -10.51 31.38
N TYR A 239 5.76 -10.14 30.42
CA TYR A 239 7.23 -10.25 30.52
C TYR A 239 7.93 -9.07 29.87
N GLY A 240 9.14 -8.75 30.36
CA GLY A 240 9.99 -7.71 29.77
C GLY A 240 10.53 -8.13 28.41
N CYS A 241 10.54 -7.21 27.44
CA CYS A 241 11.02 -7.46 26.10
C CYS A 241 12.29 -6.65 25.79
N LEU A 242 13.33 -7.30 25.28
CA LEU A 242 14.48 -6.61 24.71
C LEU A 242 14.16 -6.13 23.29
N HIS A 243 14.56 -4.90 22.98
CA HIS A 243 14.39 -4.36 21.63
C HIS A 243 15.10 -5.27 20.61
N PRO A 244 14.43 -5.74 19.56
CA PRO A 244 15.00 -6.71 18.62
C PRO A 244 16.32 -6.27 17.98
N LEU A 245 16.46 -4.99 17.62
CA LEU A 245 17.72 -4.39 17.15
C LEU A 245 18.89 -4.61 18.12
N LEU A 246 18.64 -4.48 19.43
CA LEU A 246 19.67 -4.63 20.46
C LEU A 246 20.04 -6.10 20.67
N LYS A 247 19.12 -7.04 20.43
CA LYS A 247 19.43 -8.47 20.39
C LYS A 247 20.43 -8.76 19.27
N VAL A 248 20.12 -8.27 18.07
CA VAL A 248 21.01 -8.41 16.91
C VAL A 248 22.36 -7.73 17.16
N ARG A 249 22.38 -6.51 17.70
CA ARG A 249 23.63 -5.83 18.10
C ARG A 249 24.48 -6.68 19.04
N SER A 250 23.83 -7.34 20.01
CA SER A 250 24.52 -8.22 20.97
C SER A 250 25.14 -9.44 20.30
N GLU A 251 24.48 -10.00 19.29
CA GLU A 251 24.98 -11.11 18.48
C GLU A 251 26.21 -10.70 17.64
N TYR A 252 26.15 -9.57 16.93
CA TYR A 252 27.33 -9.05 16.21
C TYR A 252 28.50 -8.78 17.15
N ARG A 253 28.23 -8.14 18.29
CA ARG A 253 29.23 -7.87 19.31
C ARG A 253 29.90 -9.17 19.78
N GLN A 254 29.12 -10.22 20.02
CA GLN A 254 29.65 -11.52 20.41
C GLN A 254 30.54 -12.14 19.33
N ILE A 255 30.15 -12.07 18.05
CA ILE A 255 30.96 -12.57 16.93
C ILE A 255 32.33 -11.87 16.87
N PHE A 256 32.37 -10.54 17.03
CA PHE A 256 33.63 -9.81 17.07
C PHE A 256 34.52 -10.24 18.24
N LEU A 257 33.95 -10.38 19.44
CA LEU A 257 34.67 -10.83 20.62
C LEU A 257 35.25 -12.24 20.42
N GLU A 258 34.49 -13.17 19.84
CA GLU A 258 34.96 -14.52 19.50
C GLU A 258 36.08 -14.53 18.46
N MET A 259 36.11 -13.54 17.56
CA MET A 259 37.16 -13.37 16.56
C MET A 259 38.39 -12.62 17.12
N GLY A 260 38.39 -12.28 18.41
CA GLY A 260 39.49 -11.61 19.10
C GLY A 260 39.56 -10.10 18.86
N PHE A 261 38.44 -9.47 18.48
CA PHE A 261 38.37 -8.01 18.32
C PHE A 261 38.08 -7.30 19.64
N THR A 262 38.66 -6.12 19.80
CA THR A 262 38.44 -5.24 20.95
C THR A 262 37.46 -4.12 20.59
N GLU A 263 36.49 -3.84 21.46
CA GLU A 263 35.46 -2.83 21.22
C GLU A 263 36.04 -1.41 21.37
N MET A 264 35.85 -0.56 20.36
CA MET A 264 36.28 0.83 20.37
C MET A 264 35.28 1.72 21.13
N PRO A 265 35.75 2.74 21.86
CA PRO A 265 34.87 3.72 22.47
C PRO A 265 34.28 4.67 21.42
N THR A 266 32.95 4.62 21.25
CA THR A 266 32.20 5.44 20.28
C THR A 266 31.35 6.53 20.96
N ASN A 267 31.72 6.95 22.16
CA ASN A 267 30.97 7.88 23.01
C ASN A 267 31.01 9.35 22.54
N SER A 268 30.96 9.59 21.23
CA SER A 268 30.84 10.91 20.61
C SER A 268 29.98 10.83 19.35
N PHE A 269 28.81 11.48 19.36
CA PHE A 269 27.98 11.65 18.16
C PHE A 269 28.45 12.83 17.32
N VAL A 270 28.91 13.89 18.00
CA VAL A 270 29.56 15.03 17.36
C VAL A 270 30.99 14.63 17.01
N GLU A 271 31.39 14.92 15.79
CA GLU A 271 32.76 14.77 15.33
C GLU A 271 33.17 16.06 14.60
N ASN A 272 34.47 16.35 14.53
CA ASN A 272 34.93 17.43 13.66
C ASN A 272 35.25 16.91 12.26
N SER A 273 35.13 17.79 11.28
CA SER A 273 35.31 17.44 9.86
C SER A 273 36.72 16.91 9.58
N PHE A 274 37.71 17.33 10.37
CA PHE A 274 39.05 16.76 10.33
C PHE A 274 39.03 15.23 10.56
N TRP A 275 38.52 14.75 11.70
CA TRP A 275 38.49 13.30 11.98
C TRP A 275 37.47 12.55 11.13
N ASN A 276 36.36 13.19 10.78
CA ASN A 276 35.31 12.56 9.98
C ASN A 276 35.66 12.46 8.49
N PHE A 277 36.54 13.31 7.95
CA PHE A 277 36.85 13.33 6.52
C PHE A 277 38.34 13.49 6.22
N ASP A 278 39.00 14.55 6.69
CA ASP A 278 40.35 14.90 6.28
C ASP A 278 41.39 13.86 6.70
N ALA A 279 41.31 13.37 7.94
CA ALA A 279 42.20 12.35 8.49
C ALA A 279 42.02 10.98 7.83
N LEU A 280 40.89 10.77 7.12
CA LEU A 280 40.66 9.61 6.25
C LEU A 280 41.23 9.82 4.85
N PHE A 281 41.94 10.91 4.57
CA PHE A 281 42.35 11.25 3.21
C PHE A 281 41.17 11.45 2.24
N THR A 282 40.00 11.89 2.75
CA THR A 282 38.85 12.27 1.91
C THR A 282 38.96 13.75 1.52
N PRO A 283 38.89 14.12 0.23
CA PRO A 283 39.15 15.49 -0.20
C PRO A 283 38.07 16.46 0.30
N GLN A 284 38.45 17.74 0.52
CA GLN A 284 37.52 18.76 1.02
C GLN A 284 36.36 19.07 0.07
N LYS A 285 36.57 18.88 -1.23
CA LYS A 285 35.53 19.05 -2.27
C LYS A 285 34.68 17.80 -2.51
N HIS A 286 34.78 16.79 -1.66
CA HIS A 286 34.02 15.56 -1.82
C HIS A 286 32.52 15.82 -1.54
N PRO A 287 31.59 15.35 -2.40
CA PRO A 287 30.16 15.64 -2.25
C PRO A 287 29.57 15.19 -0.90
N ALA A 288 30.08 14.10 -0.32
CA ALA A 288 29.68 13.68 1.02
C ALA A 288 29.89 14.73 2.14
N ARG A 289 30.68 15.79 1.89
CA ARG A 289 30.89 16.93 2.81
C ARG A 289 29.91 18.08 2.57
N ASP A 290 29.04 17.98 1.57
CA ASP A 290 28.02 18.99 1.33
C ASP A 290 26.92 18.94 2.38
N VAL A 291 26.28 20.08 2.61
CA VAL A 291 25.15 20.23 3.55
C VAL A 291 23.97 19.33 3.17
N GLN A 292 23.88 18.93 1.90
CA GLN A 292 22.87 17.99 1.42
C GLN A 292 23.09 16.56 1.92
N ASP A 293 24.32 16.16 2.26
CA ASP A 293 24.65 14.78 2.69
C ASP A 293 25.01 14.70 4.19
N THR A 294 25.52 15.79 4.76
CA THR A 294 26.04 15.82 6.14
C THR A 294 25.32 16.84 7.02
N PHE A 295 24.99 16.43 8.25
CA PHE A 295 24.49 17.33 9.28
C PHE A 295 25.63 18.12 9.93
N PHE A 296 25.79 19.39 9.55
CA PHE A 296 26.67 20.32 10.23
C PHE A 296 26.01 20.90 11.48
N LEU A 297 26.81 21.16 12.51
CA LEU A 297 26.33 21.74 13.76
C LEU A 297 26.27 23.26 13.67
N SER A 298 25.18 23.83 14.19
CA SER A 298 25.09 25.27 14.46
C SER A 298 25.77 25.66 15.77
N ASP A 299 25.73 24.77 16.78
CA ASP A 299 26.35 24.97 18.09
C ASP A 299 26.76 23.63 18.73
N PRO A 300 28.03 23.41 19.11
CA PRO A 300 29.19 24.23 18.74
C PRO A 300 29.53 24.05 17.25
N ALA A 301 29.56 25.12 16.46
CA ALA A 301 29.82 25.03 15.02
C ALA A 301 31.24 24.60 14.65
N ILE A 302 32.23 24.98 15.47
CA ILE A 302 33.65 24.73 15.21
C ILE A 302 34.33 24.06 16.41
N THR A 303 35.38 23.29 16.13
CA THR A 303 36.29 22.79 17.16
C THR A 303 37.49 23.70 17.30
N THR A 304 37.97 23.87 18.53
CA THR A 304 39.17 24.66 18.85
C THR A 304 40.40 23.81 19.15
N LYS A 305 40.25 22.48 19.24
CA LYS A 305 41.33 21.56 19.63
C LYS A 305 41.52 20.49 18.56
N LEU A 306 42.63 20.61 17.84
CA LEU A 306 43.10 19.61 16.89
C LEU A 306 44.59 19.32 17.16
N PRO A 307 45.09 18.11 16.83
CA PRO A 307 46.51 17.80 16.94
C PRO A 307 47.30 18.52 15.84
N GLU A 308 47.86 19.69 16.16
CA GLU A 308 48.50 20.61 15.19
C GLU A 308 49.54 19.91 14.30
N ASP A 309 50.45 19.12 14.90
CA ASP A 309 51.47 18.38 14.16
C ASP A 309 50.89 17.38 13.14
N TYR A 310 49.78 16.73 13.49
CA TYR A 310 49.12 15.78 12.59
C TYR A 310 48.32 16.51 11.52
N VAL A 311 47.67 17.63 11.87
CA VAL A 311 46.94 18.48 10.91
C VAL A 311 47.87 18.99 9.82
N GLU A 312 49.08 19.45 10.15
CA GLU A 312 50.01 19.96 9.14
C GLU A 312 50.49 18.84 8.19
N LYS A 313 50.76 17.63 8.73
CA LYS A 313 51.06 16.46 7.89
C LYS A 313 49.91 16.10 6.95
N VAL A 314 48.68 16.09 7.46
CA VAL A 314 47.48 15.82 6.65
C VAL A 314 47.33 16.88 5.57
N LYS A 315 47.45 18.17 5.91
CA LYS A 315 47.42 19.28 4.96
C LYS A 315 48.47 19.11 3.85
N GLN A 316 49.71 18.75 4.21
CA GLN A 316 50.77 18.50 3.24
C GLN A 316 50.41 17.35 2.29
N VAL A 317 50.01 16.19 2.83
CA VAL A 317 49.67 14.99 2.05
C VAL A 317 48.48 15.25 1.14
N HIS A 318 47.46 15.99 1.58
CA HIS A 318 46.30 16.35 0.78
C HIS A 318 46.64 17.33 -0.34
N SER A 319 47.45 18.34 -0.07
CA SER A 319 47.70 19.42 -1.02
C SER A 319 48.75 19.05 -2.06
N ILE A 320 50.00 18.90 -1.64
CA ILE A 320 51.14 18.71 -2.53
C ILE A 320 51.61 17.25 -2.65
N GLY A 321 51.06 16.37 -1.81
CA GLY A 321 51.43 14.95 -1.75
C GLY A 321 52.61 14.68 -0.81
N ALA A 322 52.70 13.43 -0.37
CA ALA A 322 53.81 12.86 0.40
C ALA A 322 53.69 11.33 0.41
N PHE A 323 54.72 10.65 0.95
CA PHE A 323 54.75 9.19 1.10
C PHE A 323 54.53 8.40 -0.22
N GLY A 324 55.11 8.91 -1.32
CA GLY A 324 54.96 8.30 -2.65
C GLY A 324 53.65 8.64 -3.37
N SER A 325 52.74 9.37 -2.72
CA SER A 325 51.50 9.87 -3.34
C SER A 325 51.67 11.30 -3.84
N ILE A 326 50.94 11.63 -4.91
CA ILE A 326 50.84 12.99 -5.44
C ILE A 326 49.82 13.84 -4.68
N GLY A 327 49.06 13.29 -3.73
CA GLY A 327 47.98 14.05 -3.06
C GLY A 327 46.83 14.40 -4.01
N TYR A 328 45.98 15.36 -3.61
CA TYR A 328 44.86 15.85 -4.41
C TYR A 328 45.19 17.08 -5.26
N GLN A 329 46.39 17.66 -5.12
CA GLN A 329 46.82 18.83 -5.89
C GLN A 329 45.82 20.00 -5.75
N SER A 330 45.36 20.23 -4.52
CA SER A 330 44.37 21.25 -4.18
C SER A 330 44.68 21.93 -2.86
N ASP A 331 44.32 23.22 -2.74
CA ASP A 331 44.46 23.95 -1.48
C ASP A 331 43.59 23.33 -0.38
N TRP A 332 44.21 23.02 0.76
CA TRP A 332 43.55 22.48 1.93
C TRP A 332 43.32 23.58 2.96
N GLN A 333 42.07 23.75 3.40
CA GLN A 333 41.61 24.83 4.28
C GLN A 333 41.38 24.32 5.70
N LEU A 334 41.98 24.99 6.69
CA LEU A 334 41.85 24.59 8.10
C LEU A 334 40.43 24.85 8.61
N GLU A 335 39.79 25.90 8.12
CA GLU A 335 38.45 26.32 8.51
C GLU A 335 37.41 25.23 8.20
N GLU A 336 37.56 24.53 7.06
CA GLU A 336 36.71 23.40 6.68
C GLU A 336 36.90 22.19 7.59
N ALA A 337 38.12 21.95 8.04
CA ALA A 337 38.44 20.84 8.94
C ALA A 337 37.93 21.09 10.38
N GLN A 338 37.81 22.36 10.77
CA GLN A 338 37.34 22.76 12.10
C GLN A 338 35.82 22.63 12.28
N LYS A 339 35.02 22.57 11.20
CA LYS A 339 33.57 22.47 11.29
C LYS A 339 33.15 21.19 11.99
N ASN A 340 32.24 21.28 12.97
CA ASN A 340 31.67 20.12 13.64
C ASN A 340 30.47 19.58 12.86
N VAL A 341 30.35 18.26 12.83
CA VAL A 341 29.29 17.50 12.16
C VAL A 341 28.75 16.43 13.11
N LEU A 342 27.54 15.95 12.85
CA LEU A 342 27.16 14.63 13.35
C LEU A 342 27.91 13.58 12.53
N ARG A 343 28.57 12.63 13.20
CA ARG A 343 29.41 11.65 12.53
C ARG A 343 28.62 10.89 11.46
N THR A 344 29.19 10.81 10.26
CA THR A 344 28.51 10.21 9.08
C THR A 344 28.76 8.71 8.96
N HIS A 345 29.81 8.23 9.62
CA HIS A 345 30.24 6.83 9.66
C HIS A 345 31.15 6.58 10.87
N THR A 346 31.18 5.34 11.37
CA THR A 346 32.04 4.93 12.50
C THR A 346 33.53 4.99 12.18
N THR A 347 33.89 5.11 10.91
CA THR A 347 35.29 5.15 10.44
C THR A 347 36.06 6.34 11.01
N ALA A 348 35.37 7.42 11.41
CA ALA A 348 35.99 8.52 12.15
C ALA A 348 36.57 8.05 13.50
N VAL A 349 35.88 7.13 14.19
CA VAL A 349 36.35 6.52 15.44
C VAL A 349 37.56 5.63 15.16
N SER A 350 37.52 4.85 14.09
CA SER A 350 38.64 4.03 13.62
C SER A 350 39.90 4.87 13.41
N THR A 351 39.78 6.02 12.74
CA THR A 351 40.89 6.96 12.53
C THR A 351 41.48 7.48 13.84
N ARG A 352 40.63 7.86 14.81
CA ARG A 352 41.09 8.27 16.14
C ARG A 352 41.83 7.15 16.88
N MET A 353 41.34 5.92 16.75
CA MET A 353 41.96 4.76 17.40
C MET A 353 43.30 4.38 16.74
N LEU A 354 43.39 4.42 15.41
CA LEU A 354 44.62 4.21 14.67
C LEU A 354 45.66 5.29 14.96
N TYR A 355 45.24 6.56 15.02
CA TYR A 355 46.14 7.65 15.42
C TYR A 355 46.69 7.43 16.83
N LYS A 356 45.86 7.04 17.79
CA LYS A 356 46.30 6.70 19.16
C LYS A 356 47.28 5.54 19.18
N LEU A 357 47.01 4.48 18.40
CA LEU A 357 47.91 3.34 18.25
C LEU A 357 49.27 3.76 17.67
N ALA A 358 49.26 4.69 16.71
CA ALA A 358 50.48 5.24 16.11
C ALA A 358 51.33 6.07 17.09
N GLN A 359 50.73 6.63 18.16
CA GLN A 359 51.45 7.37 19.19
C GLN A 359 52.07 6.46 20.27
N GLU A 360 51.79 5.15 20.25
CA GLU A 360 52.42 4.22 21.19
C GLU A 360 53.93 4.09 20.88
N LYS A 361 54.77 3.92 21.90
CA LYS A 361 56.24 3.85 21.74
C LYS A 361 56.68 2.74 20.77
N THR A 362 55.92 1.66 20.73
CA THR A 362 56.17 0.50 19.86
C THR A 362 54.83 0.08 19.28
N PHE A 363 54.76 -0.07 17.96
CA PHE A 363 53.55 -0.58 17.33
C PHE A 363 53.26 -2.00 17.83
N ARG A 364 51.97 -2.28 18.04
CA ARG A 364 51.47 -3.62 18.33
C ARG A 364 50.28 -3.94 17.41
N PRO A 365 50.20 -5.15 16.86
CA PRO A 365 49.04 -5.57 16.09
C PRO A 365 47.76 -5.45 16.91
N ALA A 366 46.69 -4.99 16.26
CA ALA A 366 45.42 -4.73 16.94
C ALA A 366 44.23 -5.07 16.05
N LYS A 367 43.17 -5.58 16.67
CA LYS A 367 41.87 -5.85 16.05
C LYS A 367 40.82 -5.03 16.77
N TYR A 368 40.14 -4.13 16.07
CA TYR A 368 39.17 -3.22 16.65
C TYR A 368 37.82 -3.32 15.97
N PHE A 369 36.75 -3.20 16.74
CA PHE A 369 35.40 -3.13 16.19
C PHE A 369 34.55 -2.07 16.88
N SER A 370 33.52 -1.60 16.20
CA SER A 370 32.47 -0.79 16.83
C SER A 370 31.11 -1.07 16.22
N ILE A 371 30.07 -0.84 17.03
CA ILE A 371 28.68 -0.90 16.57
C ILE A 371 27.95 0.31 17.16
N ASP A 372 27.73 1.33 16.36
CA ASP A 372 27.10 2.54 16.87
C ASP A 372 26.34 3.34 15.80
N LYS A 373 25.54 4.28 16.27
CA LYS A 373 24.67 5.13 15.46
C LYS A 373 25.47 6.15 14.65
N VAL A 374 25.12 6.34 13.39
CA VAL A 374 25.67 7.36 12.49
C VAL A 374 24.53 8.16 11.87
N PHE A 375 24.84 9.35 11.36
CA PHE A 375 23.86 10.33 10.92
C PHE A 375 24.17 10.78 9.50
N ARG A 376 23.17 10.77 8.61
CA ARG A 376 23.31 11.21 7.22
C ARG A 376 22.10 12.04 6.84
N ASN A 377 22.33 13.15 6.16
CA ASN A 377 21.26 14.05 5.71
C ASN A 377 20.64 13.56 4.39
N GLU A 378 20.43 12.25 4.27
CA GLU A 378 19.80 11.67 3.09
C GLU A 378 18.28 11.89 3.14
N ASN A 379 17.65 12.00 1.97
CA ASN A 379 16.19 12.09 1.89
C ASN A 379 15.57 10.84 2.54
N LEU A 380 14.74 11.05 3.56
CA LEU A 380 14.06 9.97 4.27
C LEU A 380 13.15 9.21 3.30
N ASP A 381 13.39 7.91 3.17
CA ASP A 381 12.51 6.99 2.46
C ASP A 381 12.29 5.70 3.28
N ALA A 382 11.51 4.75 2.75
CA ALA A 382 11.23 3.51 3.46
C ALA A 382 12.51 2.69 3.80
N THR A 383 13.60 2.93 3.08
CA THR A 383 14.88 2.21 3.15
C THR A 383 16.00 3.02 3.84
N HIS A 384 16.03 4.34 3.72
CA HIS A 384 17.07 5.25 4.21
C HIS A 384 16.54 6.08 5.38
N LEU A 385 17.18 5.92 6.54
CA LEU A 385 16.90 6.71 7.74
C LEU A 385 18.01 7.74 7.92
N ALA A 386 17.66 8.92 8.44
CA ALA A 386 18.62 9.96 8.80
C ALA A 386 19.62 9.50 9.88
N GLU A 387 19.24 8.51 10.68
CA GLU A 387 20.12 7.83 11.62
C GLU A 387 19.97 6.30 11.54
N PHE A 388 21.10 5.60 11.58
CA PHE A 388 21.13 4.13 11.61
C PHE A 388 22.39 3.63 12.30
N HIS A 389 22.44 2.34 12.65
CA HIS A 389 23.64 1.76 13.26
C HIS A 389 24.58 1.23 12.18
N GLN A 390 25.84 1.63 12.27
CA GLN A 390 26.90 1.10 11.44
C GLN A 390 27.74 0.13 12.27
N ILE A 391 28.11 -0.99 11.65
CA ILE A 391 29.02 -1.98 12.20
C ILE A 391 30.32 -1.88 11.44
N GLU A 392 31.44 -1.80 12.16
CA GLU A 392 32.75 -1.69 11.56
C GLU A 392 33.76 -2.57 12.30
N GLY A 393 34.63 -3.23 11.53
CA GLY A 393 35.77 -3.98 12.03
C GLY A 393 37.03 -3.58 11.27
N LEU A 394 38.16 -3.53 11.96
CA LEU A 394 39.47 -3.31 11.36
C LEU A 394 40.56 -4.15 12.04
N ILE A 395 41.59 -4.48 11.29
CA ILE A 395 42.79 -5.16 11.76
C ILE A 395 44.00 -4.35 11.27
N ALA A 396 44.85 -3.95 12.20
CA ALA A 396 46.15 -3.34 11.94
C ALA A 396 47.24 -4.36 12.27
N ASP A 397 48.05 -4.74 11.28
CA ASP A 397 49.14 -5.69 11.45
C ASP A 397 50.21 -5.47 10.36
N TYR A 398 51.32 -6.18 10.46
CA TYR A 398 52.41 -6.12 9.51
C TYR A 398 52.04 -6.83 8.21
N ASN A 399 52.23 -6.16 7.08
CA ASN A 399 52.14 -6.74 5.72
C ASN A 399 50.85 -7.53 5.42
N LEU A 400 49.70 -7.07 5.93
CA LEU A 400 48.39 -7.61 5.57
C LEU A 400 48.14 -7.43 4.08
N THR A 401 47.45 -8.40 3.51
CA THR A 401 47.10 -8.46 2.10
C THR A 401 45.59 -8.43 1.90
N LEU A 402 45.17 -8.27 0.64
CA LEU A 402 43.78 -8.42 0.25
C LEU A 402 43.23 -9.83 0.57
N GLY A 403 44.09 -10.85 0.55
CA GLY A 403 43.73 -12.23 0.90
C GLY A 403 43.34 -12.36 2.37
N ASP A 404 44.03 -11.65 3.26
CA ASP A 404 43.72 -11.64 4.69
C ASP A 404 42.35 -11.00 4.96
N LEU A 405 42.06 -9.88 4.27
CA LEU A 405 40.74 -9.25 4.32
C LEU A 405 39.63 -10.22 3.87
N ILE A 406 39.82 -10.90 2.74
CA ILE A 406 38.86 -11.89 2.25
C ILE A 406 38.68 -13.03 3.26
N GLY A 407 39.77 -13.55 3.86
CA GLY A 407 39.73 -14.61 4.86
C GLY A 407 38.94 -14.21 6.10
N VAL A 408 39.17 -13.01 6.62
CA VAL A 408 38.45 -12.46 7.79
C VAL A 408 36.97 -12.26 7.46
N LEU A 409 36.65 -11.73 6.28
CA LEU A 409 35.26 -11.54 5.83
C LEU A 409 34.52 -12.88 5.69
N TYR A 410 35.17 -13.91 5.13
CA TYR A 410 34.60 -15.26 5.09
C TYR A 410 34.26 -15.77 6.48
N GLU A 411 35.17 -15.60 7.45
CA GLU A 411 34.94 -16.10 8.80
C GLU A 411 33.82 -15.34 9.52
N PHE A 412 33.81 -14.01 9.39
CA PHE A 412 32.80 -13.14 9.95
C PHE A 412 31.39 -13.49 9.43
N PHE A 413 31.23 -13.58 8.11
CA PHE A 413 29.95 -13.87 7.50
C PHE A 413 29.52 -15.34 7.67
N ARG A 414 30.45 -16.28 7.77
CA ARG A 414 30.16 -17.68 8.13
C ARG A 414 29.52 -17.79 9.51
N LYS A 415 30.03 -17.06 10.51
CA LYS A 415 29.42 -16.98 11.86
C LYS A 415 28.01 -16.38 11.84
N LEU A 416 27.69 -15.56 10.84
CA LEU A 416 26.34 -15.03 10.58
C LEU A 416 25.44 -15.97 9.75
N GLY A 417 25.91 -17.19 9.43
CA GLY A 417 25.18 -18.16 8.61
C GLY A 417 25.20 -17.88 7.11
N MET A 418 26.13 -17.04 6.62
CA MET A 418 26.27 -16.69 5.20
C MET A 418 27.51 -17.35 4.60
N ASN A 419 27.29 -18.47 3.87
CA ASN A 419 28.39 -19.30 3.36
C ASN A 419 28.77 -19.01 1.90
N LYS A 420 27.88 -18.37 1.13
CA LYS A 420 28.08 -18.10 -0.30
C LYS A 420 28.45 -16.64 -0.49
N LEU A 421 29.75 -16.33 -0.52
CA LEU A 421 30.24 -14.97 -0.71
C LEU A 421 30.84 -14.73 -2.10
N ARG A 422 30.74 -13.50 -2.57
CA ARG A 422 31.42 -12.96 -3.75
C ARG A 422 31.93 -11.56 -3.44
N PHE A 423 33.03 -11.18 -4.08
CA PHE A 423 33.67 -9.89 -3.89
C PHE A 423 33.69 -9.15 -5.23
N LYS A 424 33.40 -7.86 -5.20
CA LYS A 424 33.39 -6.98 -6.37
C LYS A 424 34.27 -5.77 -6.09
N PRO A 425 35.22 -5.42 -6.96
CA PRO A 425 36.01 -4.19 -6.80
C PRO A 425 35.10 -2.96 -6.65
N ALA A 426 35.46 -2.08 -5.73
CA ALA A 426 34.73 -0.87 -5.41
C ALA A 426 35.69 0.32 -5.28
N TYR A 427 35.15 1.48 -4.94
CA TYR A 427 35.93 2.68 -4.64
C TYR A 427 35.47 3.26 -3.31
N ASN A 428 36.39 3.41 -2.36
CA ASN A 428 36.22 4.34 -1.24
C ASN A 428 37.44 5.25 -1.17
N PRO A 429 37.28 6.57 -0.91
CA PRO A 429 38.40 7.53 -0.93
C PRO A 429 39.58 7.15 -0.03
N TYR A 430 39.29 6.47 1.08
CA TYR A 430 40.24 6.11 2.12
C TYR A 430 40.79 4.69 2.02
N THR A 431 40.41 3.91 1.00
CA THR A 431 40.93 2.54 0.82
C THR A 431 41.45 2.28 -0.58
N GLU A 432 42.56 1.55 -0.68
CA GLU A 432 43.09 1.00 -1.92
C GLU A 432 43.88 -0.28 -1.62
N PRO A 433 43.45 -1.47 -2.11
CA PRO A 433 42.23 -1.76 -2.87
C PRO A 433 40.94 -1.75 -2.02
N SER A 434 39.78 -1.59 -2.66
CA SER A 434 38.44 -1.69 -2.05
C SER A 434 37.58 -2.78 -2.69
N MET A 435 36.68 -3.39 -1.92
CA MET A 435 35.69 -4.35 -2.42
C MET A 435 34.35 -4.30 -1.68
N GLU A 436 33.27 -4.43 -2.44
CA GLU A 436 31.94 -4.78 -1.97
C GLU A 436 31.83 -6.31 -1.76
N VAL A 437 31.10 -6.72 -0.72
CA VAL A 437 30.84 -8.12 -0.38
C VAL A 437 29.39 -8.45 -0.68
N PHE A 438 29.17 -9.51 -1.44
CA PHE A 438 27.85 -10.01 -1.81
C PHE A 438 27.62 -11.40 -1.25
N SER A 439 26.40 -11.67 -0.80
CA SER A 439 25.94 -12.98 -0.37
C SER A 439 24.71 -13.46 -1.15
N TYR A 440 24.63 -14.75 -1.45
CA TYR A 440 23.47 -15.32 -2.14
C TYR A 440 22.32 -15.54 -1.18
N HIS A 441 21.18 -14.92 -1.44
CA HIS A 441 19.98 -15.05 -0.61
C HIS A 441 19.04 -16.11 -1.17
N GLU A 442 18.86 -17.23 -0.46
CA GLU A 442 18.05 -18.37 -0.92
C GLU A 442 16.58 -18.01 -1.21
N GLY A 443 15.91 -17.26 -0.32
CA GLY A 443 14.51 -16.86 -0.52
C GLY A 443 14.27 -15.92 -1.72
N LEU A 444 15.15 -14.93 -1.93
CA LEU A 444 15.08 -13.97 -3.03
C LEU A 444 15.78 -14.46 -4.32
N LYS A 445 16.48 -15.60 -4.24
CA LYS A 445 17.23 -16.24 -5.34
C LYS A 445 18.20 -15.29 -6.07
N LYS A 446 18.81 -14.34 -5.37
CA LYS A 446 19.71 -13.34 -5.94
C LYS A 446 20.90 -13.05 -5.02
N TRP A 447 21.97 -12.51 -5.61
CA TRP A 447 23.10 -11.95 -4.87
C TRP A 447 22.71 -10.58 -4.31
N ILE A 448 22.99 -10.35 -3.03
CA ILE A 448 22.67 -9.11 -2.32
C ILE A 448 23.95 -8.62 -1.65
N GLU A 449 24.19 -7.32 -1.73
CA GLU A 449 25.28 -6.68 -1.00
C GLU A 449 25.06 -6.82 0.51
N VAL A 450 26.11 -7.22 1.23
CA VAL A 450 26.09 -7.45 2.68
C VAL A 450 27.15 -6.66 3.43
N GLY A 451 28.04 -5.96 2.73
CA GLY A 451 29.05 -5.09 3.31
C GLY A 451 29.97 -4.47 2.27
N ASN A 452 30.74 -3.48 2.71
CA ASN A 452 31.80 -2.82 1.94
C ASN A 452 33.10 -2.90 2.74
N SER A 453 34.25 -2.97 2.08
CA SER A 453 35.54 -3.21 2.72
C SER A 453 36.71 -2.70 1.88
N GLY A 454 37.89 -2.64 2.48
CA GLY A 454 39.12 -2.31 1.77
C GLY A 454 40.34 -2.25 2.68
N MET A 455 41.47 -1.92 2.10
CA MET A 455 42.73 -1.69 2.81
C MET A 455 42.95 -0.18 2.91
N PHE A 456 43.17 0.36 4.13
CA PHE A 456 43.36 1.80 4.28
C PHE A 456 44.60 2.28 3.53
N ARG A 457 44.45 3.45 2.91
CA ARG A 457 45.48 4.06 2.09
C ARG A 457 46.73 4.46 2.90
N PRO A 458 47.95 4.37 2.33
CA PRO A 458 49.15 4.89 2.98
C PRO A 458 49.06 6.39 3.31
N GLU A 459 48.38 7.17 2.47
CA GLU A 459 48.16 8.61 2.70
C GLU A 459 47.29 8.92 3.92
N MET A 460 46.50 7.95 4.37
CA MET A 460 45.77 8.03 5.63
C MET A 460 46.67 7.60 6.80
N LEU A 461 47.38 6.47 6.68
CA LEU A 461 48.07 5.82 7.80
C LEU A 461 49.43 6.45 8.15
N LEU A 462 50.26 6.73 7.14
CA LEU A 462 51.63 7.22 7.32
C LEU A 462 51.70 8.61 7.99
N PRO A 463 50.84 9.61 7.69
CA PRO A 463 50.89 10.87 8.43
C PRO A 463 50.52 10.72 9.91
N MET A 464 49.82 9.65 10.31
CA MET A 464 49.58 9.34 11.74
C MET A 464 50.86 8.94 12.48
N GLY A 465 51.88 8.47 11.75
CA GLY A 465 53.12 7.94 12.31
C GLY A 465 53.17 6.41 12.40
N LEU A 466 52.26 5.69 11.74
CA LEU A 466 52.35 4.23 11.64
C LEU A 466 53.59 3.83 10.80
N PRO A 467 54.28 2.73 11.14
CA PRO A 467 55.38 2.20 10.33
C PRO A 467 54.96 1.84 8.90
N GLU A 468 55.88 1.92 7.94
CA GLU A 468 55.61 1.64 6.51
C GLU A 468 55.24 0.17 6.22
N ASP A 469 55.71 -0.76 7.06
CA ASP A 469 55.40 -2.19 6.97
C ASP A 469 54.08 -2.55 7.67
N VAL A 470 53.42 -1.59 8.32
CA VAL A 470 52.09 -1.75 8.91
C VAL A 470 51.02 -1.39 7.89
N SER A 471 50.03 -2.27 7.78
CA SER A 471 48.88 -2.10 6.90
C SER A 471 47.60 -2.37 7.70
N VAL A 472 46.51 -1.75 7.28
CA VAL A 472 45.23 -1.86 7.98
C VAL A 472 44.14 -2.28 7.01
N ILE A 473 43.48 -3.38 7.31
CA ILE A 473 42.32 -3.87 6.57
C ILE A 473 41.06 -3.56 7.38
N ALA A 474 40.01 -3.11 6.72
CA ALA A 474 38.77 -2.73 7.38
C ALA A 474 37.54 -3.13 6.55
N TRP A 475 36.43 -3.33 7.24
CA TRP A 475 35.13 -3.53 6.62
C TRP A 475 34.01 -2.92 7.43
N VAL A 476 32.97 -2.54 6.71
CA VAL A 476 31.79 -1.89 7.22
C VAL A 476 30.57 -2.62 6.70
N ARG A 477 29.58 -2.75 7.58
CA ARG A 477 28.21 -3.06 7.19
C ARG A 477 27.30 -1.92 7.63
N GLY A 478 26.90 -1.11 6.65
CA GLY A 478 25.85 -0.11 6.80
C GLY A 478 24.49 -0.68 6.42
N GLY A 479 23.45 -0.32 7.18
CA GLY A 479 22.06 -0.67 6.85
C GLY A 479 21.22 -1.05 8.07
N LYS A 480 19.90 -1.05 7.91
CA LYS A 480 18.97 -1.55 8.95
C LYS A 480 19.34 -2.99 9.32
N LEU A 481 19.59 -3.24 10.61
CA LEU A 481 19.67 -4.61 11.13
C LEU A 481 18.26 -5.22 11.11
N ASN A 482 17.96 -5.94 10.02
CA ASN A 482 16.67 -6.57 9.84
C ASN A 482 16.64 -7.92 10.56
N LEU A 483 15.66 -8.12 11.45
CA LEU A 483 15.32 -9.46 11.90
C LEU A 483 14.59 -10.18 10.78
N LYS A 484 15.13 -11.31 10.36
CA LYS A 484 14.34 -12.26 9.59
C LYS A 484 13.49 -13.05 10.57
N GLY A 485 12.20 -12.75 10.61
CA GLY A 485 11.22 -13.69 11.15
C GLY A 485 11.27 -14.97 10.30
N ILE A 486 11.35 -16.11 10.97
CA ILE A 486 10.98 -17.38 10.37
C ILE A 486 9.46 -17.32 10.28
N ASP A 487 8.91 -17.19 9.07
CA ASP A 487 7.50 -17.46 8.84
C ASP A 487 7.30 -18.96 9.08
N ASP A 488 6.55 -19.31 10.11
CA ASP A 488 6.17 -20.68 10.43
C ASP A 488 5.35 -21.27 9.26
N ASP A 489 5.99 -22.17 8.53
CA ASP A 489 5.50 -22.86 7.32
C ASP A 489 4.42 -23.93 7.63
N SER A 490 3.59 -23.72 8.65
CA SER A 490 2.68 -24.74 9.21
C SER A 490 1.22 -24.66 8.75
N SER A 491 0.83 -23.74 7.86
CA SER A 491 -0.58 -23.55 7.48
C SER A 491 -0.94 -23.71 5.99
N ARG A 492 -0.20 -24.52 5.22
CA ARG A 492 -0.69 -24.98 3.90
C ARG A 492 -0.87 -26.49 3.84
N SER A 493 -2.12 -26.88 4.06
CA SER A 493 -2.62 -28.25 3.90
C SER A 493 -2.39 -28.79 2.48
N LYS A 494 -1.81 -29.99 2.44
CA LYS A 494 -1.56 -30.82 1.26
C LYS A 494 -2.84 -31.05 0.45
N LYS A 495 -2.86 -30.67 -0.84
CA LYS A 495 -3.69 -31.33 -1.85
C LYS A 495 -2.80 -32.00 -2.90
N ARG A 496 -3.13 -33.28 -3.14
CA ARG A 496 -2.38 -34.34 -3.83
C ARG A 496 -1.97 -33.98 -5.27
N LYS A 497 -0.75 -34.39 -5.63
CA LYS A 497 -0.28 -34.61 -7.00
C LYS A 497 -1.03 -35.79 -7.63
N LYS A 498 -1.51 -35.62 -8.87
CA LYS A 498 -1.74 -36.73 -9.82
C LYS A 498 -0.94 -36.41 -11.09
N HIS A 499 -0.11 -37.36 -11.51
CA HIS A 499 0.58 -37.38 -12.80
C HIS A 499 -0.40 -37.79 -13.90
N SER A 500 -0.35 -37.13 -15.07
CA SER A 500 -0.42 -37.82 -16.37
C SER A 500 0.02 -36.93 -17.53
N SER A 501 0.79 -37.57 -18.40
CA SER A 501 1.40 -37.24 -19.68
C SER A 501 0.51 -36.62 -20.78
N SER A 502 1.14 -35.76 -21.58
CA SER A 502 1.03 -35.52 -23.04
C SER A 502 -0.28 -35.80 -23.78
N SER A 503 -0.84 -34.77 -24.45
CA SER A 503 -0.74 -34.57 -25.92
C SER A 503 -1.84 -33.61 -26.43
N SER A 504 -1.46 -32.75 -27.37
CA SER A 504 -2.23 -31.86 -28.25
C SER A 504 -3.74 -32.09 -28.44
N SER A 505 -4.54 -31.01 -28.34
CA SER A 505 -5.34 -30.45 -29.44
C SER A 505 -6.24 -29.29 -28.98
N SER A 506 -6.47 -28.38 -29.90
CA SER A 506 -7.21 -27.12 -29.82
C SER A 506 -8.67 -27.24 -29.36
N LYS A 507 -9.11 -26.31 -28.50
CA LYS A 507 -10.32 -25.46 -28.65
C LYS A 507 -10.54 -24.61 -27.39
N LYS A 508 -10.17 -23.33 -27.44
CA LYS A 508 -10.59 -22.32 -26.45
C LYS A 508 -12.01 -21.87 -26.80
N GLN A 509 -12.97 -22.25 -25.97
CA GLN A 509 -14.21 -21.50 -25.77
C GLN A 509 -13.94 -20.39 -24.72
N LYS A 510 -14.45 -19.19 -25.00
CA LYS A 510 -14.37 -17.97 -24.19
C LYS A 510 -15.16 -18.08 -22.89
N PRO A 511 -14.67 -17.50 -21.77
CA PRO A 511 -15.50 -16.84 -20.76
C PRO A 511 -15.47 -15.31 -21.01
N VAL A 512 -16.60 -14.67 -21.32
CA VAL A 512 -17.49 -13.94 -20.39
C VAL A 512 -16.75 -12.86 -19.60
N ILE A 513 -17.05 -11.62 -19.99
CA ILE A 513 -16.50 -10.35 -19.52
C ILE A 513 -17.35 -9.88 -18.33
N ASP A 514 -16.74 -9.69 -17.17
CA ASP A 514 -17.23 -8.76 -16.14
C ASP A 514 -16.52 -7.42 -16.39
N ASN A 515 -17.30 -6.33 -16.43
CA ASN A 515 -16.94 -5.04 -17.02
C ASN A 515 -16.34 -4.01 -16.05
N ASP A 516 -15.84 -4.40 -14.86
CA ASP A 516 -15.40 -3.41 -13.84
C ASP A 516 -13.87 -3.28 -13.66
N GLU A 517 -13.05 -3.87 -14.55
CA GLU A 517 -11.57 -3.79 -14.45
C GLU A 517 -10.88 -2.84 -15.47
N ASP A 518 -11.61 -2.19 -16.38
CA ASP A 518 -10.99 -1.41 -17.48
C ASP A 518 -10.79 0.10 -17.17
N ASP A 519 -11.56 0.67 -16.23
CA ASP A 519 -11.52 2.12 -15.94
C ASP A 519 -10.21 2.58 -15.27
N GLY A 520 -9.59 1.72 -14.45
CA GLY A 520 -8.38 2.06 -13.71
C GLY A 520 -7.11 2.12 -14.58
N GLU A 521 -7.08 1.39 -15.69
CA GLU A 521 -5.95 1.38 -16.63
C GLU A 521 -6.05 2.56 -17.62
N GLN A 522 -7.27 2.92 -18.03
CA GLN A 522 -7.51 4.13 -18.81
C GLN A 522 -7.15 5.41 -18.03
N ASP A 523 -7.57 5.55 -16.76
CA ASP A 523 -7.21 6.69 -15.90
C ASP A 523 -5.68 6.83 -15.72
N TYR A 524 -5.00 5.71 -15.44
CA TYR A 524 -3.55 5.72 -15.26
C TYR A 524 -2.78 6.17 -16.51
N VAL A 525 -3.23 5.74 -17.70
CA VAL A 525 -2.63 6.13 -18.98
C VAL A 525 -2.97 7.57 -19.32
N GLN A 526 -4.22 7.99 -19.11
CA GLN A 526 -4.71 9.34 -19.39
C GLN A 526 -3.94 10.42 -18.63
N HIS A 527 -3.44 10.11 -17.44
CA HIS A 527 -2.76 11.05 -16.57
C HIS A 527 -1.26 10.78 -16.43
N GLY A 528 -0.64 10.20 -17.47
CA GLY A 528 0.82 10.08 -17.59
C GLY A 528 1.47 9.24 -16.48
N GLY A 529 0.79 8.17 -16.04
CA GLY A 529 1.27 7.28 -14.99
C GLY A 529 0.89 7.70 -13.57
N TRP A 530 -0.06 8.63 -13.43
CA TRP A 530 -0.66 9.02 -12.16
C TRP A 530 -2.09 8.50 -12.07
N TRP A 531 -2.48 7.97 -10.93
CA TRP A 531 -3.80 7.35 -10.74
C TRP A 531 -4.60 8.07 -9.65
N LYS A 532 -5.92 8.12 -9.81
CA LYS A 532 -6.85 8.72 -8.83
C LYS A 532 -6.88 7.91 -7.53
N VAL A 533 -6.63 8.60 -6.41
CA VAL A 533 -6.74 8.05 -5.07
C VAL A 533 -8.20 7.87 -4.67
N THR A 534 -8.52 6.70 -4.13
CA THR A 534 -9.87 6.33 -3.66
C THR A 534 -9.96 6.15 -2.15
N LYS A 535 -8.82 5.92 -1.48
CA LYS A 535 -8.75 5.67 -0.04
C LYS A 535 -7.67 6.52 0.63
N PHE A 536 -7.87 6.91 1.88
CA PHE A 536 -6.90 7.73 2.62
C PHE A 536 -5.48 7.12 2.67
N HIS A 537 -5.36 5.80 2.85
CA HIS A 537 -4.05 5.14 2.94
C HIS A 537 -3.23 5.18 1.62
N GLU A 538 -3.86 5.55 0.51
CA GLU A 538 -3.21 5.70 -0.80
C GLU A 538 -2.54 7.08 -0.96
N ILE A 539 -2.85 8.04 -0.09
CA ILE A 539 -2.22 9.37 -0.06
C ILE A 539 -0.88 9.29 0.67
N ASN A 540 0.19 9.00 -0.05
CA ASN A 540 1.54 8.95 0.50
C ASN A 540 2.59 9.32 -0.56
N GLY A 541 3.65 10.02 -0.14
CA GLY A 541 4.74 10.40 -1.02
C GLY A 541 4.32 11.50 -2.00
N ASN A 542 4.74 11.39 -3.26
CA ASN A 542 4.44 12.40 -4.26
C ASN A 542 2.98 12.28 -4.74
N ILE A 543 2.25 13.39 -4.64
CA ILE A 543 0.86 13.52 -5.06
C ILE A 543 0.70 14.78 -5.91
N ALA A 544 -0.40 14.85 -6.65
CA ALA A 544 -0.85 16.09 -7.29
C ALA A 544 -2.33 16.30 -6.95
N ILE A 545 -2.71 17.56 -6.74
CA ILE A 545 -4.10 17.93 -6.48
C ILE A 545 -4.67 18.48 -7.79
N GLU A 546 -5.65 17.78 -8.35
CA GLU A 546 -6.38 18.17 -9.54
C GLU A 546 -7.70 18.83 -9.16
N PHE A 547 -7.96 19.96 -9.82
CA PHE A 547 -9.22 20.70 -9.75
C PHE A 547 -9.89 20.62 -11.13
N GLY A 548 -11.15 20.17 -11.17
CA GLY A 548 -11.90 20.02 -12.42
C GLY A 548 -11.36 18.90 -13.32
N THR A 549 -11.12 19.21 -14.59
CA THR A 549 -10.68 18.24 -15.61
C THR A 549 -9.23 18.49 -16.04
N ASN A 550 -8.31 17.63 -15.56
CA ASN A 550 -6.88 17.60 -15.86
C ASN A 550 -6.11 18.92 -15.63
N SER A 551 -6.57 19.75 -14.68
CA SER A 551 -5.89 20.97 -14.23
C SER A 551 -5.36 20.79 -12.80
N TYR A 552 -4.07 20.99 -12.60
CA TYR A 552 -3.41 20.72 -11.32
C TYR A 552 -3.08 22.00 -10.55
N CYS A 553 -3.09 21.92 -9.22
CA CYS A 553 -2.59 22.96 -8.34
C CYS A 553 -1.12 23.23 -8.64
N HIS A 554 -0.79 24.47 -8.98
CA HIS A 554 0.55 24.89 -9.38
C HIS A 554 1.17 25.75 -8.28
N SER A 555 2.36 25.39 -7.82
CA SER A 555 3.11 26.15 -6.80
C SER A 555 3.83 27.33 -7.45
N LEU A 556 3.70 28.52 -6.88
CA LEU A 556 4.45 29.71 -7.29
C LEU A 556 5.66 29.95 -6.39
N ASP A 557 6.70 30.60 -6.93
CA ASP A 557 7.94 30.94 -6.24
C ASP A 557 7.74 31.87 -5.04
N ASN A 558 6.72 32.73 -5.10
CA ASN A 558 6.28 33.60 -4.02
C ASN A 558 5.55 32.85 -2.88
N GLY A 559 5.36 31.53 -3.00
CA GLY A 559 4.69 30.67 -2.02
C GLY A 559 3.16 30.72 -2.08
N LEU A 560 2.57 31.28 -3.14
CA LEU A 560 1.14 31.15 -3.45
C LEU A 560 0.89 29.96 -4.38
N PHE A 561 -0.38 29.66 -4.62
CA PHE A 561 -0.82 28.59 -5.52
C PHE A 561 -1.85 29.12 -6.50
N CYS A 562 -1.81 28.63 -7.74
CA CYS A 562 -2.81 28.90 -8.76
C CYS A 562 -3.29 27.60 -9.44
N VAL A 563 -4.40 27.65 -10.17
CA VAL A 563 -4.81 26.54 -11.04
C VAL A 563 -3.93 26.55 -12.28
N GLY A 564 -3.16 25.49 -12.50
CA GLY A 564 -2.40 25.31 -13.73
C GLY A 564 -3.30 25.08 -14.95
N PRO A 565 -2.78 25.28 -16.18
CA PRO A 565 -3.54 25.02 -17.39
C PRO A 565 -3.94 23.54 -17.48
N THR A 566 -5.07 23.27 -18.16
CA THR A 566 -5.51 21.91 -18.46
C THR A 566 -4.46 21.17 -19.28
N ARG A 567 -4.06 19.99 -18.82
CA ARG A 567 -3.00 19.17 -19.44
C ARG A 567 -3.58 18.31 -20.58
N PRO A 568 -2.79 18.05 -21.64
CA PRO A 568 -3.14 17.07 -22.66
C PRO A 568 -3.29 15.66 -22.09
N PHE A 569 -4.03 14.80 -22.78
CA PHE A 569 -4.15 13.38 -22.46
C PHE A 569 -2.79 12.69 -22.56
N GLY A 570 -2.45 11.86 -21.57
CA GLY A 570 -1.19 11.11 -21.51
C GLY A 570 -0.05 11.80 -20.77
N GLU A 571 -0.21 13.07 -20.39
CA GLU A 571 0.79 13.82 -19.63
C GLU A 571 0.44 13.91 -18.15
N GLY A 572 1.44 13.65 -17.29
CA GLY A 572 1.32 13.82 -15.85
C GLY A 572 1.53 15.28 -15.38
N PRO A 573 1.34 15.54 -14.08
CA PRO A 573 1.66 16.82 -13.45
C PRO A 573 3.16 17.17 -13.61
N GLU A 574 3.45 18.46 -13.79
CA GLU A 574 4.81 18.98 -13.82
C GLU A 574 5.44 19.06 -12.43
N GLN A 575 6.76 19.24 -12.36
CA GLN A 575 7.48 19.32 -11.10
C GLN A 575 6.94 20.39 -10.15
N GLN A 576 6.46 21.53 -10.66
CA GLN A 576 5.86 22.61 -9.87
C GLN A 576 4.44 22.30 -9.36
N GLN A 577 3.78 21.29 -9.94
CA GLN A 577 2.44 20.82 -9.58
C GLN A 577 2.47 19.60 -8.64
N ILE A 578 3.65 19.00 -8.47
CA ILE A 578 3.86 17.87 -7.57
C ILE A 578 4.04 18.39 -6.15
N LEU A 579 3.25 17.84 -5.23
CA LEU A 579 3.35 18.04 -3.79
C LEU A 579 3.83 16.75 -3.13
N THR A 580 4.52 16.85 -2.01
CA THR A 580 4.82 15.68 -1.17
C THR A 580 3.83 15.63 -0.01
N ALA A 581 3.02 14.57 0.03
CA ALA A 581 2.13 14.27 1.15
C ALA A 581 2.87 13.49 2.24
N ILE A 582 2.81 14.01 3.45
CA ILE A 582 3.41 13.42 4.65
C ILE A 582 2.27 13.09 5.63
N ARG A 583 2.16 11.83 6.01
CA ARG A 583 1.10 11.39 6.93
C ARG A 583 1.43 11.80 8.36
N ILE A 584 0.46 12.43 9.04
CA ILE A 584 0.59 12.92 10.42
C ILE A 584 -0.18 12.03 11.38
N SER A 585 -1.38 11.62 10.99
CA SER A 585 -2.25 10.71 11.75
C SER A 585 -3.01 9.78 10.80
N ASP A 586 -4.00 9.06 11.32
CA ASP A 586 -4.87 8.18 10.53
C ASP A 586 -5.89 8.91 9.66
N ASN A 587 -6.02 10.23 9.80
CA ASN A 587 -6.93 11.07 9.00
C ASN A 587 -6.30 12.39 8.54
N LYS A 588 -5.08 12.75 8.98
CA LYS A 588 -4.44 14.03 8.63
C LYS A 588 -3.12 13.86 7.90
N ILE A 589 -2.88 14.77 6.96
CA ILE A 589 -1.67 14.89 6.16
C ILE A 589 -1.10 16.30 6.26
N ALA A 590 0.21 16.44 6.03
CA ALA A 590 0.86 17.69 5.66
C ALA A 590 1.23 17.63 4.18
N LEU A 591 1.18 18.77 3.52
CA LEU A 591 1.58 18.92 2.12
C LEU A 591 2.82 19.81 2.04
N LYS A 592 3.82 19.36 1.28
CA LYS A 592 5.03 20.13 0.98
C LYS A 592 5.04 20.48 -0.51
N SER A 593 5.25 21.75 -0.84
CA SER A 593 5.32 22.24 -2.22
C SER A 593 6.59 21.76 -2.92
N GLY A 594 6.63 21.87 -4.26
CA GLY A 594 7.82 21.60 -5.06
C GLY A 594 9.03 22.49 -4.73
N PHE A 595 8.82 23.61 -4.03
CA PHE A 595 9.87 24.49 -3.50
C PHE A 595 10.36 24.09 -2.10
N GLY A 596 9.90 22.96 -1.59
CA GLY A 596 10.33 22.41 -0.31
C GLY A 596 9.75 23.10 0.93
N LYS A 597 8.65 23.85 0.79
CA LYS A 597 7.96 24.52 1.90
C LYS A 597 6.61 23.88 2.19
N TYR A 598 6.22 23.81 3.46
CA TYR A 598 4.93 23.27 3.87
C TYR A 598 3.79 24.25 3.58
N LEU A 599 2.67 23.71 3.12
CA LEU A 599 1.43 24.43 2.94
C LEU A 599 0.83 24.69 4.31
N ALA A 600 0.46 25.94 4.56
CA ALA A 600 -0.12 26.40 5.80
C ALA A 600 -1.27 27.36 5.52
N ILE A 601 -2.29 27.36 6.38
CA ILE A 601 -3.35 28.36 6.30
C ILE A 601 -3.03 29.59 7.14
N ASN A 602 -3.17 30.78 6.54
CA ASN A 602 -3.01 32.04 7.25
C ASN A 602 -4.31 32.46 7.99
N LYS A 603 -4.26 33.56 8.74
CA LYS A 603 -5.42 34.07 9.52
C LYS A 603 -6.62 34.45 8.64
N ASN A 604 -6.40 34.76 7.37
CA ASN A 604 -7.44 35.19 6.43
C ASN A 604 -8.00 34.02 5.61
N GLY A 605 -7.57 32.78 5.88
CA GLY A 605 -8.01 31.59 5.15
C GLY A 605 -7.24 31.34 3.85
N LEU A 606 -6.21 32.11 3.51
CA LEU A 606 -5.36 31.88 2.34
C LEU A 606 -4.34 30.77 2.62
N VAL A 607 -4.17 29.85 1.67
CA VAL A 607 -3.21 28.75 1.74
C VAL A 607 -1.87 29.20 1.15
N ILE A 608 -0.81 29.15 1.95
CA ILE A 608 0.54 29.61 1.58
C ILE A 608 1.59 28.51 1.82
N GLY A 609 2.50 28.33 0.87
CA GLY A 609 3.59 27.36 0.91
C GLY A 609 4.88 28.02 1.38
N ARG A 610 4.94 28.51 2.63
CA ARG A 610 6.13 29.23 3.17
C ARG A 610 6.69 28.62 4.46
N SER A 611 6.01 27.66 5.06
CA SER A 611 6.41 27.10 6.36
C SER A 611 7.59 26.14 6.23
N ASP A 612 8.57 26.24 7.14
CA ASP A 612 9.74 25.34 7.20
C ASP A 612 9.50 24.07 8.02
N ALA A 613 8.46 24.07 8.85
CA ALA A 613 8.11 22.95 9.73
C ALA A 613 6.60 22.69 9.73
N ILE A 614 6.23 21.47 10.11
CA ILE A 614 4.83 21.05 10.28
C ILE A 614 4.38 21.45 11.69
N GLY A 615 3.52 22.46 11.78
CA GLY A 615 2.77 22.81 12.97
C GLY A 615 1.28 22.54 12.79
N MET A 616 0.46 23.12 13.66
CA MET A 616 -1.00 22.92 13.61
C MET A 616 -1.65 23.49 12.35
N ARG A 617 -1.05 24.50 11.72
CA ARG A 617 -1.60 25.21 10.55
C ARG A 617 -1.33 24.49 9.22
N GLU A 618 -0.42 23.53 9.25
CA GLU A 618 0.01 22.71 8.12
C GLU A 618 -0.75 21.38 8.04
N HIS A 619 -1.72 21.15 8.93
CA HIS A 619 -2.58 19.98 8.93
C HIS A 619 -3.74 20.13 7.95
N PHE A 620 -3.89 19.13 7.08
CA PHE A 620 -5.04 18.96 6.19
C PHE A 620 -5.70 17.60 6.39
N GLU A 621 -7.01 17.53 6.25
CA GLU A 621 -7.82 16.33 6.43
C GLU A 621 -8.59 16.02 5.13
N PRO A 622 -8.21 14.95 4.40
CA PRO A 622 -8.93 14.50 3.22
C PRO A 622 -10.26 13.81 3.61
N VAL A 623 -11.37 14.30 3.09
CA VAL A 623 -12.72 13.80 3.37
C VAL A 623 -13.29 13.12 2.13
N PHE A 624 -13.60 11.83 2.23
CA PHE A 624 -14.16 11.01 1.15
C PHE A 624 -15.66 10.75 1.42
N GLU A 625 -16.53 11.15 0.51
CA GLU A 625 -17.98 10.91 0.62
C GLU A 625 -18.62 10.70 -0.76
N ASN A 626 -19.37 9.61 -0.94
CA ASN A 626 -20.08 9.28 -2.19
C ASN A 626 -19.20 9.33 -3.47
N GLY A 627 -17.93 8.94 -3.36
CA GLY A 627 -16.97 8.96 -4.48
C GLY A 627 -16.31 10.32 -4.74
N ASN A 628 -16.71 11.36 -4.02
CA ASN A 628 -16.10 12.69 -4.05
C ASN A 628 -15.06 12.84 -2.94
N LEU A 629 -14.06 13.68 -3.19
CA LEU A 629 -12.98 13.98 -2.26
C LEU A 629 -12.87 15.49 -2.10
N ALA A 630 -12.83 15.97 -0.87
CA ALA A 630 -12.54 17.36 -0.52
C ALA A 630 -11.41 17.43 0.52
N LEU A 631 -10.66 18.53 0.57
CA LEU A 631 -9.56 18.70 1.52
C LEU A 631 -9.90 19.81 2.52
N SER A 632 -10.03 19.45 3.79
CA SER A 632 -10.28 20.38 4.89
C SER A 632 -8.96 20.87 5.49
N ALA A 633 -8.83 22.17 5.74
CA ALA A 633 -7.65 22.77 6.35
C ALA A 633 -7.79 22.83 7.89
N SER A 634 -6.74 23.28 8.59
CA SER A 634 -6.71 23.33 10.06
C SER A 634 -7.76 24.26 10.70
N ASN A 635 -8.42 25.12 9.93
CA ASN A 635 -9.54 25.95 10.36
C ASN A 635 -10.92 25.26 10.19
N ASN A 636 -10.93 23.96 9.87
CA ASN A 636 -12.11 23.14 9.57
C ASN A 636 -12.94 23.64 8.36
N LYS A 637 -12.29 24.33 7.41
CA LYS A 637 -12.92 24.81 6.17
C LYS A 637 -12.29 24.12 4.96
N PHE A 638 -13.08 23.90 3.91
CA PHE A 638 -12.63 23.23 2.70
C PHE A 638 -11.89 24.19 1.77
N ILE A 639 -10.83 23.68 1.12
CA ILE A 639 -10.07 24.45 0.15
C ILE A 639 -10.79 24.57 -1.20
N ARG A 640 -10.56 25.69 -1.89
CA ARG A 640 -10.90 25.93 -3.29
C ARG A 640 -10.06 27.07 -3.84
N PHE A 641 -10.13 27.28 -5.15
CA PHE A 641 -9.66 28.53 -5.74
C PHE A 641 -10.75 29.61 -5.68
N ASN A 642 -10.38 30.83 -5.33
CA ASN A 642 -11.28 32.00 -5.39
C ASN A 642 -11.34 32.59 -6.82
N GLU A 643 -12.17 33.61 -7.02
CA GLU A 643 -12.30 34.30 -8.32
C GLU A 643 -11.01 35.03 -8.76
N GLU A 644 -10.12 35.32 -7.80
CA GLU A 644 -8.82 35.95 -8.05
C GLU A 644 -7.72 34.93 -8.43
N GLY A 645 -8.04 33.63 -8.38
CA GLY A 645 -7.11 32.54 -8.73
C GLY A 645 -6.22 32.04 -7.59
N ASP A 646 -6.47 32.47 -6.36
CA ASP A 646 -5.75 32.08 -5.16
C ASP A 646 -6.40 30.89 -4.43
N LEU A 647 -5.56 30.01 -3.85
CA LEU A 647 -6.02 28.88 -3.06
C LEU A 647 -6.42 29.31 -1.63
N VAL A 648 -7.70 29.19 -1.30
CA VAL A 648 -8.30 29.61 -0.02
C VAL A 648 -9.09 28.49 0.65
N ALA A 649 -9.17 28.48 1.98
CA ALA A 649 -10.02 27.58 2.77
C ALA A 649 -11.09 28.38 3.54
N MET A 650 -12.24 28.58 2.90
CA MET A 650 -13.29 29.47 3.38
C MET A 650 -14.65 28.79 3.60
N ASP A 651 -14.92 27.68 2.92
CA ASP A 651 -16.25 27.10 2.89
C ASP A 651 -16.45 26.09 4.04
N ASP A 652 -17.55 26.23 4.77
CA ASP A 652 -17.87 25.37 5.93
C ASP A 652 -18.47 24.00 5.51
N SER A 653 -18.90 23.88 4.26
CA SER A 653 -19.43 22.65 3.66
C SER A 653 -18.80 22.40 2.29
N ALA A 654 -18.51 21.13 1.98
CA ALA A 654 -17.98 20.76 0.68
C ALA A 654 -19.11 20.73 -0.36
N THR A 655 -18.97 21.56 -1.40
CA THR A 655 -19.85 21.58 -2.58
C THR A 655 -19.05 21.20 -3.82
N GLU A 656 -19.68 21.22 -5.01
CA GLU A 656 -19.02 20.84 -6.27
C GLU A 656 -17.73 21.65 -6.55
N VAL A 657 -17.65 22.91 -6.09
CA VAL A 657 -16.46 23.76 -6.27
C VAL A 657 -15.29 23.38 -5.35
N ASN A 658 -15.55 22.57 -4.31
CA ASN A 658 -14.53 22.10 -3.37
C ASN A 658 -14.04 20.68 -3.70
N PHE A 659 -14.70 19.99 -4.63
CA PHE A 659 -14.31 18.64 -5.00
C PHE A 659 -13.01 18.64 -5.80
N ILE A 660 -12.10 17.78 -5.37
CA ILE A 660 -10.76 17.62 -5.94
C ILE A 660 -10.51 16.15 -6.25
N HIS A 661 -9.52 15.91 -7.10
CA HIS A 661 -8.92 14.59 -7.23
C HIS A 661 -7.48 14.64 -6.73
N ILE A 662 -7.16 13.81 -5.74
CA ILE A 662 -5.77 13.57 -5.38
C ILE A 662 -5.27 12.45 -6.27
N ARG A 663 -4.23 12.73 -7.05
CA ARG A 663 -3.54 11.74 -7.87
C ARG A 663 -2.22 11.35 -7.24
N SER A 664 -1.89 10.06 -7.28
CA SER A 664 -0.63 9.55 -6.77
C SER A 664 0.16 8.85 -7.88
N ASN A 665 1.48 8.95 -7.80
CA ASN A 665 2.41 8.12 -8.58
C ASN A 665 3.00 6.98 -7.74
N ALA A 666 2.52 6.79 -6.51
CA ALA A 666 2.95 5.69 -5.65
C ALA A 666 2.56 4.35 -6.29
N LYS A 667 3.40 3.32 -6.09
CA LYS A 667 3.15 2.00 -6.68
C LYS A 667 1.89 1.39 -6.06
N ARG A 668 0.80 1.25 -6.83
CA ARG A 668 -0.34 0.41 -6.45
C ARG A 668 0.15 -1.03 -6.29
N ILE A 669 0.05 -1.57 -5.07
CA ILE A 669 0.20 -3.01 -4.84
C ILE A 669 -1.07 -3.67 -5.39
N HIS A 670 -1.13 -3.83 -6.71
CA HIS A 670 -2.09 -4.66 -7.42
C HIS A 670 -1.31 -5.61 -8.32
N GLU A 671 -1.94 -6.71 -8.69
CA GLU A 671 -1.44 -7.94 -9.31
C GLU A 671 -0.58 -7.79 -10.59
N LYS A 672 -0.26 -6.57 -11.01
CA LYS A 672 0.66 -6.16 -12.09
C LYS A 672 2.09 -6.69 -11.93
N GLU A 673 2.63 -6.88 -10.72
CA GLU A 673 3.97 -7.49 -10.56
C GLU A 673 4.04 -8.94 -11.07
N LYS A 674 2.89 -9.60 -11.20
CA LYS A 674 2.79 -10.93 -11.79
C LYS A 674 2.79 -10.89 -13.33
N ARG A 675 2.18 -9.86 -13.94
CA ARG A 675 2.14 -9.69 -15.42
C ARG A 675 3.37 -8.97 -16.00
N GLN A 676 3.98 -8.01 -15.28
CA GLN A 676 5.17 -7.28 -15.76
C GLN A 676 6.42 -8.16 -15.90
N LYS A 677 6.53 -9.25 -15.13
CA LYS A 677 7.60 -10.25 -15.30
C LYS A 677 7.42 -11.14 -16.53
N GLU A 678 6.25 -11.12 -17.17
CA GLU A 678 5.93 -11.93 -18.35
C GLU A 678 6.09 -11.14 -19.67
N LEU A 679 6.20 -9.81 -19.62
CA LEU A 679 6.40 -8.95 -20.80
C LEU A 679 7.90 -8.80 -21.17
N PRO A 680 8.26 -8.84 -22.47
CA PRO A 680 9.62 -8.58 -22.94
C PRO A 680 10.14 -7.22 -22.45
N ILE A 681 11.46 -7.11 -22.21
CA ILE A 681 12.12 -5.90 -21.67
C ILE A 681 11.81 -4.65 -22.54
N GLU A 682 11.62 -4.87 -23.84
CA GLU A 682 11.32 -3.85 -24.83
C GLU A 682 9.94 -3.22 -24.65
N GLU A 683 9.00 -3.91 -24.00
CA GLU A 683 7.61 -3.47 -23.80
C GLU A 683 7.32 -3.01 -22.37
N GLN A 684 8.37 -2.90 -21.55
CA GLN A 684 8.27 -2.45 -20.16
C GLN A 684 8.35 -0.92 -20.06
N GLY A 685 7.45 -0.33 -19.28
CA GLY A 685 7.41 1.12 -18.97
C GLY A 685 6.33 1.88 -19.73
N SER A 686 6.48 3.21 -19.82
CA SER A 686 5.61 4.07 -20.63
C SER A 686 5.78 3.78 -22.14
N ILE A 687 4.91 4.33 -22.99
CA ILE A 687 5.05 4.19 -24.46
C ILE A 687 6.38 4.80 -24.94
N ARG A 688 6.85 5.86 -24.28
CA ARG A 688 8.15 6.46 -24.54
C ARG A 688 9.30 5.57 -24.09
N ASP A 689 9.19 4.93 -22.94
CA ASP A 689 10.18 3.96 -22.47
C ASP A 689 10.23 2.72 -23.37
N THR A 690 9.07 2.29 -23.87
CA THR A 690 8.93 1.21 -24.86
C THR A 690 9.70 1.56 -26.13
N GLU A 691 9.50 2.76 -26.70
CA GLU A 691 10.25 3.23 -27.88
C GLU A 691 11.76 3.31 -27.62
N ILE A 692 12.17 3.82 -26.46
CA ILE A 692 13.58 3.92 -26.06
C ILE A 692 14.22 2.53 -25.92
N ASN A 693 13.57 1.60 -25.24
CA ASN A 693 14.07 0.25 -25.02
C ASN A 693 14.15 -0.53 -26.34
N TYR A 694 13.18 -0.31 -27.22
CA TYR A 694 13.17 -0.88 -28.56
C TYR A 694 14.32 -0.35 -29.42
N VAL A 695 14.56 0.97 -29.46
CA VAL A 695 15.69 1.57 -30.21
C VAL A 695 17.04 1.08 -29.65
N LYS A 696 17.18 0.99 -28.33
CA LYS A 696 18.41 0.46 -27.67
C LYS A 696 18.73 -0.98 -28.07
N LYS A 697 17.72 -1.82 -28.30
CA LYS A 697 17.92 -3.21 -28.74
C LYS A 697 18.60 -3.30 -30.11
N PHE A 698 18.31 -2.37 -31.01
CA PHE A 698 18.73 -2.46 -32.40
C PHE A 698 19.84 -1.50 -32.80
N GLN A 699 20.09 -0.40 -32.07
CA GLN A 699 21.13 0.56 -32.40
C GLN A 699 22.47 0.18 -31.72
N LYS A 700 23.52 -0.09 -32.51
CA LYS A 700 24.86 -0.42 -31.97
C LYS A 700 25.57 0.86 -31.52
N PHE A 701 25.95 0.93 -30.26
CA PHE A 701 26.37 2.14 -29.52
C PHE A 701 27.81 2.65 -29.84
N GLN A 702 28.20 2.80 -31.12
CA GLN A 702 29.56 3.25 -31.45
C GLN A 702 29.80 4.75 -31.26
N ASP A 703 28.75 5.56 -31.40
CA ASP A 703 28.78 7.04 -31.42
C ASP A 703 28.05 7.68 -30.22
N LYS A 704 27.64 6.88 -29.22
CA LYS A 704 27.00 7.28 -27.94
C LYS A 704 25.78 8.22 -28.04
N LYS A 705 25.19 8.41 -29.22
CA LYS A 705 23.98 9.23 -29.43
C LYS A 705 22.79 8.36 -29.81
N LEU A 706 21.78 8.33 -28.94
CA LEU A 706 20.50 7.64 -29.19
C LEU A 706 19.68 8.49 -30.18
N ARG A 707 19.19 7.88 -31.26
CA ARG A 707 18.37 8.58 -32.27
C ARG A 707 16.94 8.10 -32.18
N ILE A 708 16.09 8.92 -31.59
CA ILE A 708 14.65 8.69 -31.45
C ILE A 708 13.93 9.54 -32.49
N ASN A 709 12.84 9.02 -33.07
CA ASN A 709 12.01 9.77 -34.00
C ASN A 709 11.32 10.95 -33.28
N PRO A 710 11.48 12.21 -33.74
CA PRO A 710 10.87 13.38 -33.11
C PRO A 710 9.36 13.54 -33.40
N GLN A 711 8.76 12.67 -34.21
CA GLN A 711 7.33 12.69 -34.53
C GLN A 711 6.46 12.26 -33.34
N ASP A 712 5.21 12.71 -33.33
CA ASP A 712 4.21 12.42 -32.30
C ASP A 712 4.04 10.89 -32.06
N ILE A 713 3.87 10.51 -30.79
CA ILE A 713 3.77 9.13 -30.31
C ILE A 713 2.32 8.61 -30.26
N ASN A 714 1.32 9.44 -30.59
CA ASN A 714 -0.10 9.05 -30.60
C ASN A 714 -0.38 7.80 -31.45
N GLN A 715 0.33 7.62 -32.56
CA GLN A 715 0.23 6.40 -33.39
C GLN A 715 0.68 5.13 -32.66
N LEU A 716 1.63 5.23 -31.72
CA LEU A 716 2.07 4.09 -30.90
C LEU A 716 1.05 3.71 -29.83
N VAL A 717 0.22 4.66 -29.38
CA VAL A 717 -0.90 4.39 -28.47
C VAL A 717 -1.91 3.52 -29.20
N GLU A 718 -2.32 3.92 -30.40
CA GLU A 718 -3.29 3.17 -31.22
C GLU A 718 -2.73 1.81 -31.66
N ALA A 719 -1.44 1.73 -32.01
CA ALA A 719 -0.76 0.47 -32.33
C ALA A 719 -0.67 -0.49 -31.14
N LYS A 720 -0.54 0.04 -29.91
CA LYS A 720 -0.56 -0.77 -28.68
C LYS A 720 -1.92 -1.39 -28.42
N THR A 721 -2.99 -0.63 -28.64
CA THR A 721 -4.37 -1.11 -28.44
C THR A 721 -4.82 -2.05 -29.55
N SER A 722 -4.35 -1.85 -30.79
CA SER A 722 -4.68 -2.68 -31.95
C SER A 722 -3.76 -3.90 -32.15
N GLY A 723 -2.69 -4.02 -31.36
CA GLY A 723 -1.77 -5.17 -31.38
C GLY A 723 -0.66 -5.12 -32.44
N SER A 724 -0.50 -3.99 -33.14
CA SER A 724 0.53 -3.77 -34.17
C SER A 724 1.77 -3.01 -33.67
N LEU A 725 1.94 -2.89 -32.34
CA LEU A 725 2.97 -2.09 -31.69
C LEU A 725 4.41 -2.36 -32.20
N HIS A 726 4.74 -3.63 -32.42
CA HIS A 726 6.08 -4.03 -32.87
C HIS A 726 6.39 -3.53 -34.29
N GLU A 727 5.41 -3.58 -35.19
CA GLU A 727 5.55 -3.12 -36.58
C GLU A 727 5.69 -1.59 -36.61
N ALA A 728 4.86 -0.88 -35.83
CA ALA A 728 4.94 0.57 -35.71
C ALA A 728 6.29 1.05 -35.14
N LEU A 729 6.87 0.31 -34.17
CA LEU A 729 8.19 0.60 -33.61
C LEU A 729 9.33 0.30 -34.60
N LEU A 730 9.19 -0.75 -35.43
CA LEU A 730 10.14 -1.07 -36.50
C LEU A 730 10.19 -0.01 -37.58
N ASP A 731 9.05 0.58 -37.93
CA ASP A 731 8.97 1.61 -38.97
C ASP A 731 9.46 2.98 -38.47
N ARG A 732 9.31 3.28 -37.18
CA ARG A 732 9.77 4.54 -36.58
C ARG A 732 11.27 4.60 -36.33
N ARG A 733 11.99 3.48 -36.32
CA ARG A 733 13.46 3.45 -36.07
C ARG A 733 14.25 3.83 -37.34
N GLU A 734 15.39 4.48 -37.17
CA GLU A 734 16.31 4.77 -38.28
C GLU A 734 16.99 3.47 -38.76
N LYS A 735 16.88 3.15 -40.07
CA LYS A 735 17.45 1.92 -40.65
C LYS A 735 18.99 2.01 -40.70
N MET A 736 19.68 0.99 -40.19
CA MET A 736 21.15 0.91 -40.19
C MET A 736 21.71 0.24 -41.45
N LYS A 737 23.01 0.39 -41.70
CA LYS A 737 23.71 -0.30 -42.82
C LYS A 737 23.53 -1.83 -42.79
N SER A 738 23.36 -2.42 -41.60
CA SER A 738 23.06 -3.85 -41.41
C SER A 738 21.67 -4.26 -41.92
N ASP A 739 20.68 -3.36 -41.91
CA ASP A 739 19.33 -3.65 -42.38
C ASP A 739 19.27 -3.77 -43.92
N ARG A 740 20.31 -3.36 -44.67
CA ARG A 740 20.40 -3.59 -46.12
C ARG A 740 20.72 -5.03 -46.51
N TYR A 741 21.25 -5.83 -45.58
CA TYR A 741 21.65 -7.22 -45.83
C TYR A 741 20.61 -8.25 -45.36
N CYS A 742 19.54 -7.81 -44.70
CA CYS A 742 18.37 -8.62 -44.38
C CYS A 742 17.25 -8.27 -45.37
N LYS A 743 17.27 -8.90 -46.55
CA LYS A 743 16.10 -8.99 -47.42
C LYS A 743 15.50 -10.38 -47.30
#